data_AF-A0A357BHQ3-F1
#
_entry.id   AF-A0A357BHQ3-F1
#
_cell.length_a   1.000
_cell.length_b   1.000
_cell.length_c   1.000
_cell.angle_alpha   90.00
_cell.angle_beta   90.00
_cell.angle_gamma   90.00
#
_symmetry.space_group_name_H-M   'P 1'
#
loop_
_entity.id
_entity.type
_entity.pdbx_description
1 polymer ?
#
loop_
_entity_poly.entity_id
_entity_poly.type
_entity_poly.pdbx_seq_one_letter_code
_entity_poly.pdbx_strand_id
1 'polypeptide(L)'
;MKINVKNRLALICVGLRCFSLVLVLMTLSLPVPADEARPTPEAPMTSQPNTPSPTNWLKREIRLFRTYPHLDKAYRLMEDNRLQEAKEELEKYIHISPRDQAVRATYVVLLYQLKEYVRVIQEAEDILKIQPESSTAFLYKGLAHQNLDQSMEAIKSFRGAAGLKDISRDDRVFALNMVADLAIKEQSYQEALNALQEIKTIQEGFNLYYRLGMVEEKLGHHDETEHNYHKALELTQDPGEQRNVFLGLGEFYKKEAQWEKAQAMFESALNQDPDNPEILDNLTQLAYQQEKYGQSLQWMQHLFSINKTVDNQKRLANILYSSGRLTEAVTEYTHILASLIEKEDVALILMTRGYIYQQLKEYKLSAEDFKAAATMTGDIKALLAYSQILEDMGNLPEAIKVTEEGLEKGPSYDLHLRLGLLYSRIQNNEKALKHLTAARNIFEQNQSDKPLNPEIYAQLGDVFLRSKSYSEAIKHFEKSVSIEETPEVLQQLAFTRIKQGDLKGAVKTNEQLLKKTGLISSKRKEVLKVQANLYSQLGDDARAVQSFQNVLKEREDDWEARRGLGMSLYKLGRWQEAAEEFRLANDLHPDPAFLLYLSRCYTKLNKPDVATYYLKAAHGKSYMLDESEQLNIDFELGNIDSQRNNYILAEKTWTNYLNKEYDARVALSLGKVQRYLGNIAQARRTFENILSRAPEEVEAYQELAYVHAQEGNYKLAAQVLQQCLDLKRDPHVALSLGKMYQLAGDADHAQRILENITEEELPVDLEVRWLNTLAEIYEGQHKFKDAEILKTKANSLRTLPEHHFESGLFYQKLGLWNDAIISFETALSEDPQNVSYAKHLGYVYVNIRKYDEAISVFEKIVAQDPRAHDLYKELGYLNMKIAANDKAISWFNRAINHRLEGHNDADPKNPESDEEVEHLRKEIHKLENRFNFTLYQMYRPNTHNKTNAPSGVGTGGSILSQGGIDMTYQPPVIGFRDERIFQITSRILWSTPPNSLAIEEDSYQGGVGVRYKPFRLYNFFMGAERLIKIGDQAQDNWLFRQAYSWDNGMELKRGKKCWNYSSFYMDAGYFLENPSWAYSAEVRQGVSVNYKNFLVITPQLIVNGRWENPDPSSVSYSEGGPGILFTHTFNADKEEGKQTNLELLLQYKIPFDGSSSGFVLSMTFRY
;
A
#
# COMPACT_ATOMS: atom_id res chain seq x y z
N MET A 1 28.79 11.65 35.65
CA MET A 1 27.35 11.90 35.44
C MET A 1 26.60 10.76 36.11
N LYS A 2 25.64 10.90 37.04
CA LYS A 2 24.56 11.88 37.25
C LYS A 2 23.51 11.93 36.12
N ILE A 3 22.40 11.27 36.43
CA ILE A 3 21.04 11.45 35.88
C ILE A 3 20.66 12.95 35.92
N ASN A 4 19.74 13.38 35.05
CA ASN A 4 18.42 13.94 35.41
C ASN A 4 17.97 15.20 34.64
N VAL A 5 16.63 15.36 34.55
CA VAL A 5 15.87 16.63 34.47
C VAL A 5 15.92 17.42 33.15
N LYS A 6 14.89 18.22 32.77
CA LYS A 6 13.41 18.20 32.89
C LYS A 6 12.87 19.55 32.33
N ASN A 7 11.54 19.74 32.36
CA ASN A 7 10.81 21.02 32.22
C ASN A 7 10.84 21.65 30.81
N ARG A 8 9.74 21.96 30.12
CA ARG A 8 8.28 21.98 30.42
C ARG A 8 7.82 23.09 31.38
N LEU A 9 6.67 23.73 31.04
CA LEU A 9 5.91 24.76 31.81
C LEU A 9 6.56 26.16 31.81
N ALA A 10 5.84 27.30 31.90
CA ALA A 10 4.40 27.63 32.06
C ALA A 10 4.09 28.91 31.21
N LEU A 11 2.92 29.20 30.63
CA LEU A 11 1.51 29.18 31.09
C LEU A 11 1.16 30.35 32.03
N ILE A 12 0.27 31.28 31.62
CA ILE A 12 -0.67 32.15 32.43
C ILE A 12 -1.35 33.23 31.53
N CYS A 13 -2.48 33.78 32.00
CA CYS A 13 -3.39 34.78 31.37
C CYS A 13 -4.24 34.24 30.19
N VAL A 14 -5.59 34.20 30.21
CA VAL A 14 -6.63 35.18 30.63
C VAL A 14 -6.62 36.43 29.75
N GLY A 15 -7.72 36.91 29.14
CA GLY A 15 -9.12 36.42 29.13
C GLY A 15 -10.12 37.58 29.28
N LEU A 16 -11.13 37.63 28.40
CA LEU A 16 -12.28 38.57 28.37
C LEU A 16 -11.99 40.08 28.24
N ARG A 17 -12.44 40.66 27.11
CA ARG A 17 -13.24 41.91 26.96
C ARG A 17 -13.26 42.31 25.48
N CYS A 18 -14.32 42.85 24.86
CA CYS A 18 -15.79 42.81 25.08
C CYS A 18 -16.43 43.17 23.71
N PHE A 19 -17.64 42.73 23.34
CA PHE A 19 -18.91 43.46 23.55
C PHE A 19 -18.80 45.00 23.51
N SER A 20 -19.67 45.78 22.84
CA SER A 20 -20.77 45.53 21.88
C SER A 20 -21.44 46.87 21.58
N LEU A 21 -22.13 47.04 20.44
CA LEU A 21 -23.31 47.92 20.37
C LEU A 21 -24.28 47.48 19.26
N VAL A 22 -25.57 47.74 19.44
CA VAL A 22 -26.69 47.22 18.62
C VAL A 22 -27.88 48.21 18.64
N LEU A 23 -28.79 48.06 17.67
CA LEU A 23 -30.25 48.32 17.76
C LEU A 23 -30.80 49.75 17.49
N VAL A 24 -32.11 49.79 17.16
CA VAL A 24 -33.07 50.93 17.02
C VAL A 24 -32.99 51.74 15.70
N LEU A 25 -34.09 52.12 14.99
CA LEU A 25 -35.37 51.48 14.61
C LEU A 25 -36.20 52.39 13.65
N MET A 26 -36.91 51.81 12.67
CA MET A 26 -38.24 52.17 12.09
C MET A 26 -38.63 53.56 11.46
N THR A 27 -39.49 53.45 10.42
CA THR A 27 -40.70 54.26 10.02
C THR A 27 -40.70 55.47 9.01
N LEU A 28 -41.52 55.29 7.94
CA LEU A 28 -42.57 56.20 7.32
C LEU A 28 -42.29 57.37 6.31
N SER A 29 -42.43 57.04 4.99
CA SER A 29 -43.37 57.57 3.95
C SER A 29 -43.59 59.07 3.51
N LEU A 30 -43.27 59.36 2.23
CA LEU A 30 -44.03 60.12 1.15
C LEU A 30 -44.44 61.63 1.37
N PRO A 31 -45.08 62.43 0.43
CA PRO A 31 -45.59 62.21 -0.97
C PRO A 31 -45.48 63.36 -2.08
N VAL A 32 -45.62 63.04 -3.40
CA VAL A 32 -46.44 63.71 -4.53
C VAL A 32 -46.16 65.20 -4.99
N PRO A 33 -46.62 65.85 -6.15
CA PRO A 33 -47.36 65.51 -7.44
C PRO A 33 -46.77 66.04 -8.84
N ALA A 34 -47.41 65.74 -10.03
CA ALA A 34 -47.95 66.71 -11.08
C ALA A 34 -48.21 66.22 -12.59
N ASP A 35 -49.37 66.64 -13.19
CA ASP A 35 -49.81 67.06 -14.60
C ASP A 35 -50.12 66.19 -15.92
N GLU A 36 -51.38 66.36 -16.47
CA GLU A 36 -51.99 66.37 -17.89
C GLU A 36 -51.92 65.18 -18.96
N ALA A 37 -52.60 65.04 -20.16
CA ALA A 37 -53.52 65.80 -21.10
C ALA A 37 -54.48 64.93 -22.06
N ARG A 38 -55.19 65.49 -23.11
CA ARG A 38 -56.11 64.81 -24.14
C ARG A 38 -56.30 65.50 -25.55
N PRO A 39 -56.94 64.89 -26.63
CA PRO A 39 -58.36 65.19 -27.13
C PRO A 39 -59.20 64.05 -27.91
N THR A 40 -60.12 64.35 -28.91
CA THR A 40 -61.51 63.73 -29.18
C THR A 40 -62.06 63.36 -30.65
N PRO A 41 -63.32 62.79 -30.88
CA PRO A 41 -63.93 62.19 -32.17
C PRO A 41 -65.43 62.55 -32.65
N GLU A 42 -66.03 62.07 -33.83
CA GLU A 42 -67.50 62.25 -34.27
C GLU A 42 -68.18 61.43 -35.50
N ALA A 43 -69.46 61.71 -35.99
CA ALA A 43 -70.39 60.83 -36.87
C ALA A 43 -71.55 61.45 -37.83
N PRO A 44 -72.39 60.69 -38.67
CA PRO A 44 -73.29 61.15 -39.84
C PRO A 44 -74.85 60.71 -40.01
N MET A 45 -75.57 60.90 -41.19
CA MET A 45 -77.10 60.75 -41.44
C MET A 45 -77.72 60.19 -42.84
N THR A 46 -78.96 60.57 -43.34
CA THR A 46 -80.03 59.70 -44.07
C THR A 46 -81.01 60.25 -45.23
N SER A 47 -81.82 59.36 -45.92
CA SER A 47 -83.29 59.45 -46.42
C SER A 47 -83.91 59.69 -47.89
N GLN A 48 -84.77 58.74 -48.39
CA GLN A 48 -86.18 58.67 -49.03
C GLN A 48 -86.82 59.35 -50.37
N PRO A 49 -88.04 58.92 -50.91
CA PRO A 49 -88.54 59.01 -52.35
C PRO A 49 -89.98 59.60 -52.70
N ASN A 50 -90.61 59.33 -53.90
CA ASN A 50 -92.05 59.68 -54.28
C ASN A 50 -92.76 58.91 -55.48
N THR A 51 -93.98 59.32 -55.96
CA THR A 51 -95.05 58.41 -56.56
C THR A 51 -95.72 58.71 -58.01
N PRO A 52 -97.05 58.55 -58.40
CA PRO A 52 -97.49 57.88 -59.69
C PRO A 52 -98.57 58.58 -60.64
N SER A 53 -99.20 57.89 -61.64
CA SER A 53 -100.17 58.46 -62.67
C SER A 53 -101.31 57.52 -63.26
N PRO A 54 -102.32 57.98 -64.08
CA PRO A 54 -103.70 57.44 -64.03
C PRO A 54 -104.34 56.66 -65.22
N THR A 55 -103.83 56.55 -66.45
CA THR A 55 -104.56 55.82 -67.55
C THR A 55 -104.78 54.33 -67.30
N ASN A 56 -104.15 53.79 -66.26
CA ASN A 56 -104.44 52.47 -65.75
C ASN A 56 -105.89 52.33 -65.24
N TRP A 57 -106.56 53.41 -64.78
CA TRP A 57 -107.77 53.34 -63.94
C TRP A 57 -108.81 52.29 -64.39
N LEU A 58 -109.40 52.35 -65.59
CA LEU A 58 -110.45 51.38 -65.94
C LEU A 58 -109.93 49.95 -66.13
N LYS A 59 -108.66 49.76 -66.54
CA LYS A 59 -108.03 48.43 -66.62
C LYS A 59 -107.60 47.92 -65.24
N ARG A 60 -107.21 48.81 -64.34
CA ARG A 60 -106.94 48.56 -62.92
C ARG A 60 -108.23 48.17 -62.22
N GLU A 61 -109.34 48.87 -62.48
CA GLU A 61 -110.62 48.60 -61.84
C GLU A 61 -111.29 47.35 -62.42
N ILE A 62 -111.26 47.10 -63.74
CA ILE A 62 -111.72 45.81 -64.30
C ILE A 62 -110.84 44.65 -63.81
N ARG A 63 -109.54 44.88 -63.57
CA ARG A 63 -108.66 43.90 -62.91
C ARG A 63 -109.06 43.71 -61.44
N LEU A 64 -109.19 44.76 -60.65
CA LEU A 64 -109.61 44.71 -59.25
C LEU A 64 -111.00 44.10 -59.09
N PHE A 65 -112.01 44.44 -59.90
CA PHE A 65 -113.33 43.80 -59.88
C PHE A 65 -113.26 42.29 -60.20
N ARG A 66 -112.25 41.84 -60.94
CA ARG A 66 -112.01 40.41 -61.19
C ARG A 66 -111.15 39.74 -60.12
N THR A 67 -110.19 40.43 -59.53
CA THR A 67 -109.22 39.83 -58.60
C THR A 67 -109.55 40.05 -57.13
N TYR A 68 -110.13 41.18 -56.74
CA TYR A 68 -110.57 41.46 -55.38
C TYR A 68 -111.52 40.39 -54.81
N PRO A 69 -112.52 39.84 -55.55
CA PRO A 69 -113.35 38.75 -55.05
C PRO A 69 -112.56 37.47 -54.73
N HIS A 70 -111.51 37.16 -55.53
CA HIS A 70 -110.60 36.06 -55.25
C HIS A 70 -109.68 36.35 -54.06
N LEU A 71 -109.20 37.60 -53.92
CA LEU A 71 -108.32 38.02 -52.82
C LEU A 71 -109.03 38.01 -51.46
N ASP A 72 -110.20 38.63 -51.41
CA ASP A 72 -111.05 38.74 -50.21
C ASP A 72 -111.57 37.36 -49.78
N LYS A 73 -111.95 36.50 -50.75
CA LYS A 73 -112.26 35.10 -50.48
C LYS A 73 -111.03 34.33 -49.98
N ALA A 74 -109.85 34.54 -50.57
CA ALA A 74 -108.63 33.88 -50.14
C ALA A 74 -108.23 34.25 -48.71
N TYR A 75 -108.22 35.54 -48.35
CA TYR A 75 -107.89 35.97 -46.99
C TYR A 75 -108.88 35.40 -45.96
N ARG A 76 -110.19 35.43 -46.23
CA ARG A 76 -111.19 34.81 -45.35
C ARG A 76 -111.02 33.29 -45.24
N LEU A 77 -110.60 32.61 -46.32
CA LEU A 77 -110.25 31.18 -46.26
C LEU A 77 -108.93 30.91 -45.51
N MET A 78 -108.00 31.86 -45.44
CA MET A 78 -106.81 31.76 -44.59
C MET A 78 -107.18 31.95 -43.10
N GLU A 79 -108.08 32.89 -42.78
CA GLU A 79 -108.64 33.07 -41.44
C GLU A 79 -109.43 31.83 -40.97
N ASP A 80 -110.23 31.22 -41.86
CA ASP A 80 -110.92 29.93 -41.63
C ASP A 80 -109.96 28.72 -41.56
N ASN A 81 -108.63 28.91 -41.73
CA ASN A 81 -107.62 27.84 -41.84
C ASN A 81 -107.88 26.82 -42.98
N ARG A 82 -108.63 27.22 -44.01
CA ARG A 82 -108.97 26.42 -45.22
C ARG A 82 -107.91 26.64 -46.31
N LEU A 83 -106.67 26.39 -45.93
CA LEU A 83 -105.47 26.82 -46.65
C LEU A 83 -105.42 26.37 -48.12
N GLN A 84 -105.85 25.13 -48.42
CA GLN A 84 -105.86 24.61 -49.79
C GLN A 84 -106.84 25.36 -50.70
N GLU A 85 -108.02 25.73 -50.19
CA GLU A 85 -109.01 26.49 -50.95
C GLU A 85 -108.57 27.96 -51.11
N ALA A 86 -107.94 28.54 -50.08
CA ALA A 86 -107.32 29.86 -50.19
C ALA A 86 -106.23 29.89 -51.28
N LYS A 87 -105.42 28.84 -51.38
CA LYS A 87 -104.36 28.69 -52.39
C LYS A 87 -104.93 28.71 -53.80
N GLU A 88 -106.00 27.95 -54.06
CA GLU A 88 -106.66 27.99 -55.39
C GLU A 88 -107.19 29.38 -55.75
N GLU A 89 -107.71 30.14 -54.78
CA GLU A 89 -108.19 31.50 -55.02
C GLU A 89 -107.03 32.50 -55.23
N LEU A 90 -105.90 32.35 -54.54
CA LEU A 90 -104.68 33.12 -54.81
C LEU A 90 -104.05 32.77 -56.17
N GLU A 91 -104.11 31.51 -56.61
CA GLU A 91 -103.68 31.11 -57.97
C GLU A 91 -104.54 31.82 -59.04
N LYS A 92 -105.87 31.85 -58.85
CA LYS A 92 -106.80 32.60 -59.71
C LYS A 92 -106.48 34.10 -59.70
N TYR A 93 -106.15 34.69 -58.54
CA TYR A 93 -105.70 36.08 -58.43
C TYR A 93 -104.42 36.34 -59.24
N ILE A 94 -103.36 35.56 -58.97
CA ILE A 94 -102.01 35.80 -59.49
C ILE A 94 -101.96 35.57 -60.99
N HIS A 95 -102.73 34.62 -61.53
CA HIS A 95 -102.85 34.45 -62.98
C HIS A 95 -103.43 35.71 -63.68
N ILE A 96 -104.38 36.40 -63.04
CA ILE A 96 -104.98 37.64 -63.57
C ILE A 96 -104.10 38.87 -63.27
N SER A 97 -103.33 38.86 -62.17
CA SER A 97 -102.49 39.98 -61.68
C SER A 97 -101.03 39.56 -61.39
N PRO A 98 -100.27 39.01 -62.36
CA PRO A 98 -98.97 38.35 -62.12
C PRO A 98 -97.81 39.27 -61.71
N ARG A 99 -98.05 40.59 -61.61
CA ARG A 99 -97.11 41.61 -61.15
C ARG A 99 -97.39 42.13 -59.73
N ASP A 100 -98.47 41.69 -59.09
CA ASP A 100 -98.80 42.09 -57.72
C ASP A 100 -97.95 41.32 -56.71
N GLN A 101 -96.85 41.94 -56.26
CA GLN A 101 -95.87 41.28 -55.40
C GLN A 101 -96.35 41.14 -53.95
N ALA A 102 -97.26 42.00 -53.48
CA ALA A 102 -97.83 41.87 -52.15
C ALA A 102 -98.69 40.60 -52.06
N VAL A 103 -99.52 40.34 -53.08
CA VAL A 103 -100.32 39.11 -53.12
C VAL A 103 -99.47 37.86 -53.45
N ARG A 104 -98.42 37.97 -54.28
CA ARG A 104 -97.45 36.87 -54.42
C ARG A 104 -96.75 36.56 -53.09
N ALA A 105 -96.39 37.56 -52.27
CA ALA A 105 -95.80 37.34 -50.96
C ALA A 105 -96.76 36.59 -50.01
N THR A 106 -98.04 37.01 -49.93
CA THR A 106 -99.09 36.26 -49.23
C THR A 106 -99.20 34.81 -49.71
N TYR A 107 -99.15 34.59 -51.02
CA TYR A 107 -99.24 33.26 -51.62
C TYR A 107 -98.01 32.39 -51.33
N VAL A 108 -96.81 32.97 -51.31
CA VAL A 108 -95.56 32.33 -50.87
C VAL A 108 -95.65 31.86 -49.41
N VAL A 109 -96.23 32.69 -48.52
CA VAL A 109 -96.50 32.32 -47.11
C VAL A 109 -97.46 31.12 -47.04
N LEU A 110 -98.55 31.16 -47.83
CA LEU A 110 -99.58 30.11 -47.83
C LEU A 110 -99.07 28.77 -48.41
N LEU A 111 -98.31 28.81 -49.51
CA LEU A 111 -97.65 27.63 -50.08
C LEU A 111 -96.70 26.97 -49.07
N TYR A 112 -96.04 27.76 -48.22
CA TYR A 112 -95.18 27.25 -47.16
C TYR A 112 -95.96 26.54 -46.05
N GLN A 113 -97.09 27.11 -45.60
CA GLN A 113 -98.00 26.44 -44.66
C GLN A 113 -98.54 25.11 -45.21
N LEU A 114 -98.79 25.06 -46.53
CA LEU A 114 -99.20 23.85 -47.26
C LEU A 114 -98.05 22.88 -47.59
N LYS A 115 -96.81 23.19 -47.18
CA LYS A 115 -95.60 22.38 -47.41
C LYS A 115 -95.24 22.18 -48.90
N GLU A 116 -95.71 23.05 -49.79
CA GLU A 116 -95.37 23.04 -51.23
C GLU A 116 -94.01 23.73 -51.49
N TYR A 117 -92.98 23.36 -50.71
CA TYR A 117 -91.69 24.07 -50.61
C TYR A 117 -91.01 24.37 -51.97
N VAL A 118 -91.06 23.44 -52.92
CA VAL A 118 -90.51 23.64 -54.28
C VAL A 118 -91.19 24.81 -55.01
N ARG A 119 -92.50 25.03 -54.79
CA ARG A 119 -93.25 26.16 -55.38
C ARG A 119 -93.05 27.44 -54.59
N VAL A 120 -92.88 27.37 -53.27
CA VAL A 120 -92.45 28.51 -52.43
C VAL A 120 -91.16 29.11 -52.99
N ILE A 121 -90.17 28.26 -53.31
CA ILE A 121 -88.89 28.68 -53.91
C ILE A 121 -89.12 29.35 -55.27
N GLN A 122 -89.91 28.75 -56.17
CA GLN A 122 -90.17 29.29 -57.51
C GLN A 122 -90.87 30.65 -57.48
N GLU A 123 -91.92 30.79 -56.68
CA GLU A 123 -92.67 32.04 -56.55
C GLU A 123 -91.85 33.13 -55.83
N ALA A 124 -91.06 32.76 -54.82
CA ALA A 124 -90.14 33.69 -54.18
C ALA A 124 -89.03 34.18 -55.13
N GLU A 125 -88.48 33.32 -55.98
CA GLU A 125 -87.54 33.76 -57.02
C GLU A 125 -88.19 34.70 -58.04
N ASP A 126 -89.46 34.47 -58.40
CA ASP A 126 -90.21 35.38 -59.26
C ASP A 126 -90.46 36.75 -58.62
N ILE A 127 -90.71 36.79 -57.30
CA ILE A 127 -90.75 38.07 -56.55
C ILE A 127 -89.37 38.73 -56.61
N LEU A 128 -88.28 38.02 -56.30
CA LEU A 128 -86.93 38.58 -56.24
C LEU A 128 -86.41 39.10 -57.59
N LYS A 129 -86.86 38.55 -58.72
CA LYS A 129 -86.58 39.08 -60.08
C LYS A 129 -87.20 40.46 -60.32
N ILE A 130 -88.25 40.83 -59.58
CA ILE A 130 -89.05 42.06 -59.78
C ILE A 130 -88.83 43.05 -58.62
N GLN A 131 -88.64 42.54 -57.41
CA GLN A 131 -88.32 43.25 -56.17
C GLN A 131 -87.13 42.55 -55.48
N PRO A 132 -85.89 42.87 -55.84
CA PRO A 132 -84.69 42.30 -55.22
C PRO A 132 -84.59 42.54 -53.71
N GLU A 133 -85.33 43.53 -53.18
CA GLU A 133 -85.34 43.91 -51.77
C GLU A 133 -86.53 43.30 -50.97
N SER A 134 -87.10 42.18 -51.44
CA SER A 134 -88.23 41.52 -50.75
C SER A 134 -87.75 40.58 -49.63
N SER A 135 -87.88 41.03 -48.37
CA SER A 135 -87.57 40.21 -47.19
C SER A 135 -88.41 38.94 -47.12
N THR A 136 -89.73 39.04 -47.33
CA THR A 136 -90.65 37.90 -47.31
C THR A 136 -90.26 36.83 -48.33
N ALA A 137 -89.86 37.23 -49.55
CA ALA A 137 -89.44 36.27 -50.55
C ALA A 137 -88.15 35.53 -50.12
N PHE A 138 -87.12 36.24 -49.66
CA PHE A 138 -85.89 35.62 -49.18
C PHE A 138 -86.12 34.70 -47.95
N LEU A 139 -86.91 35.15 -46.97
CA LEU A 139 -87.24 34.39 -45.76
C LEU A 139 -87.95 33.07 -46.08
N TYR A 140 -89.03 33.13 -46.86
CA TYR A 140 -89.83 31.93 -47.17
C TYR A 140 -89.12 31.03 -48.18
N LYS A 141 -88.27 31.56 -49.07
CA LYS A 141 -87.34 30.76 -49.87
C LYS A 141 -86.34 30.02 -48.97
N GLY A 142 -85.77 30.68 -47.96
CA GLY A 142 -84.88 30.08 -46.97
C GLY A 142 -85.54 28.94 -46.20
N LEU A 143 -86.73 29.19 -45.64
CA LEU A 143 -87.52 28.19 -44.91
C LEU A 143 -87.90 27.00 -45.82
N ALA A 144 -88.24 27.25 -47.07
CA ALA A 144 -88.55 26.19 -48.03
C ALA A 144 -87.34 25.33 -48.38
N HIS A 145 -86.17 25.91 -48.62
CA HIS A 145 -84.93 25.16 -48.80
C HIS A 145 -84.57 24.33 -47.55
N GLN A 146 -84.75 24.89 -46.35
CA GLN A 146 -84.51 24.17 -45.09
C GLN A 146 -85.40 22.92 -44.96
N ASN A 147 -86.68 23.03 -45.28
CA ASN A 147 -87.62 21.90 -45.22
C ASN A 147 -87.40 20.85 -46.35
N LEU A 148 -86.46 21.11 -47.26
CA LEU A 148 -85.98 20.18 -48.28
C LEU A 148 -84.55 19.65 -47.98
N ASP A 149 -84.03 19.91 -46.77
CA ASP A 149 -82.63 19.67 -46.35
C ASP A 149 -81.57 20.33 -47.27
N GLN A 150 -81.94 21.40 -47.98
CA GLN A 150 -81.05 22.18 -48.84
C GLN A 150 -80.36 23.30 -48.06
N SER A 151 -79.71 22.95 -46.95
CA SER A 151 -79.19 23.88 -45.94
C SER A 151 -78.35 25.04 -46.51
N MET A 152 -77.49 24.79 -47.52
CA MET A 152 -76.65 25.84 -48.11
C MET A 152 -77.43 26.90 -48.91
N GLU A 153 -78.44 26.50 -49.68
CA GLU A 153 -79.31 27.46 -50.40
C GLU A 153 -80.32 28.11 -49.44
N ALA A 154 -80.66 27.45 -48.33
CA ALA A 154 -81.40 28.06 -47.23
C ALA A 154 -80.59 29.18 -46.55
N ILE A 155 -79.36 28.90 -46.10
CA ILE A 155 -78.40 29.86 -45.53
C ILE A 155 -78.24 31.08 -46.46
N LYS A 156 -77.96 30.84 -47.73
CA LYS A 156 -77.81 31.87 -48.76
C LYS A 156 -79.07 32.73 -48.94
N SER A 157 -80.26 32.12 -48.86
CA SER A 157 -81.53 32.85 -48.95
C SER A 157 -81.81 33.67 -47.69
N PHE A 158 -81.54 33.13 -46.51
CA PHE A 158 -81.67 33.86 -45.24
C PHE A 158 -80.65 35.01 -45.11
N ARG A 159 -79.38 34.79 -45.48
CA ARG A 159 -78.37 35.86 -45.59
C ARG A 159 -78.83 36.93 -46.59
N GLY A 160 -79.50 36.52 -47.68
CA GLY A 160 -80.16 37.41 -48.63
C GLY A 160 -81.24 38.29 -48.00
N ALA A 161 -82.06 37.77 -47.08
CA ALA A 161 -82.99 38.57 -46.28
C ALA A 161 -82.24 39.51 -45.32
N ALA A 162 -81.30 38.98 -44.54
CA ALA A 162 -80.62 39.73 -43.49
C ALA A 162 -79.87 40.97 -44.04
N GLY A 163 -79.19 40.81 -45.17
CA GLY A 163 -78.43 41.87 -45.86
C GLY A 163 -79.28 42.92 -46.59
N LEU A 164 -80.62 42.82 -46.55
CA LEU A 164 -81.49 43.88 -47.08
C LEU A 164 -81.36 45.16 -46.24
N LYS A 165 -81.51 46.31 -46.91
CA LYS A 165 -81.36 47.61 -46.27
C LYS A 165 -82.49 47.94 -45.30
N ASP A 166 -83.73 47.77 -45.75
CA ASP A 166 -84.96 48.23 -45.09
C ASP A 166 -85.79 47.06 -44.49
N ILE A 167 -85.15 45.91 -44.19
CA ILE A 167 -85.77 44.79 -43.47
C ILE A 167 -86.06 45.14 -41.99
N SER A 168 -87.11 44.57 -41.41
CA SER A 168 -87.43 44.79 -39.99
C SER A 168 -86.37 44.18 -39.07
N ARG A 169 -86.28 44.71 -37.84
CA ARG A 169 -85.34 44.21 -36.82
C ARG A 169 -85.56 42.72 -36.56
N ASP A 170 -86.83 42.33 -36.44
CA ASP A 170 -87.23 40.99 -36.04
C ASP A 170 -87.08 40.00 -37.20
N ASP A 171 -87.38 40.42 -38.44
CA ASP A 171 -87.11 39.63 -39.65
C ASP A 171 -85.60 39.42 -39.87
N ARG A 172 -84.76 40.43 -39.62
CA ARG A 172 -83.29 40.31 -39.72
C ARG A 172 -82.75 39.37 -38.64
N VAL A 173 -83.18 39.52 -37.40
CA VAL A 173 -82.84 38.60 -36.30
C VAL A 173 -83.29 37.19 -36.60
N PHE A 174 -84.51 37.00 -37.11
CA PHE A 174 -85.01 35.68 -37.51
C PHE A 174 -84.14 35.09 -38.62
N ALA A 175 -83.91 35.81 -39.72
CA ALA A 175 -83.06 35.38 -40.82
C ALA A 175 -81.67 34.95 -40.34
N LEU A 176 -81.00 35.75 -39.51
CA LEU A 176 -79.68 35.45 -38.98
C LEU A 176 -79.68 34.26 -38.00
N ASN A 177 -80.74 34.07 -37.20
CA ASN A 177 -80.87 32.88 -36.37
C ASN A 177 -81.01 31.62 -37.23
N MET A 178 -81.77 31.69 -38.33
CA MET A 178 -81.88 30.58 -39.28
C MET A 178 -80.55 30.31 -40.01
N VAL A 179 -79.76 31.35 -40.35
CA VAL A 179 -78.38 31.16 -40.84
C VAL A 179 -77.54 30.46 -39.78
N ALA A 180 -77.55 30.95 -38.54
CA ALA A 180 -76.74 30.39 -37.45
C ALA A 180 -77.05 28.92 -37.17
N ASP A 181 -78.33 28.57 -37.01
CA ASP A 181 -78.76 27.19 -36.73
C ASP A 181 -78.43 26.22 -37.87
N LEU A 182 -78.60 26.66 -39.12
CA LEU A 182 -78.23 25.85 -40.28
C LEU A 182 -76.72 25.75 -40.45
N ALA A 183 -75.98 26.83 -40.25
CA ALA A 183 -74.52 26.81 -40.32
C ALA A 183 -73.89 25.97 -39.19
N ILE A 184 -74.50 25.92 -38.00
CA ILE A 184 -74.12 24.97 -36.93
C ILE A 184 -74.41 23.52 -37.37
N LYS A 185 -75.59 23.23 -37.91
CA LYS A 185 -75.96 21.88 -38.42
C LYS A 185 -74.97 21.39 -39.49
N GLU A 186 -74.62 22.25 -40.44
CA GLU A 186 -73.68 21.96 -41.54
C GLU A 186 -72.20 22.15 -41.17
N GLN A 187 -71.86 22.29 -39.87
CA GLN A 187 -70.51 22.48 -39.34
C GLN A 187 -69.73 23.67 -39.97
N SER A 188 -70.46 24.61 -40.56
CA SER A 188 -69.97 25.82 -41.22
C SER A 188 -69.80 26.94 -40.19
N TYR A 189 -69.06 26.65 -39.11
CA TYR A 189 -69.02 27.46 -37.89
C TYR A 189 -68.64 28.94 -38.13
N GLN A 190 -67.79 29.25 -39.13
CA GLN A 190 -67.47 30.63 -39.47
C GLN A 190 -68.69 31.43 -39.98
N GLU A 191 -69.62 30.78 -40.70
CA GLU A 191 -70.83 31.43 -41.18
C GLU A 191 -71.87 31.56 -40.05
N ALA A 192 -71.91 30.61 -39.12
CA ALA A 192 -72.67 30.74 -37.88
C ALA A 192 -72.15 31.92 -37.05
N LEU A 193 -70.81 32.06 -36.92
CA LEU A 193 -70.18 33.16 -36.19
C LEU A 193 -70.54 34.51 -36.81
N ASN A 194 -70.40 34.65 -38.13
CA ASN A 194 -70.78 35.86 -38.86
C ASN A 194 -72.23 36.28 -38.51
N ALA A 195 -73.17 35.34 -38.61
CA ALA A 195 -74.58 35.62 -38.36
C ALA A 195 -74.89 35.92 -36.89
N LEU A 196 -74.24 35.23 -35.94
CA LEU A 196 -74.40 35.48 -34.51
C LEU A 196 -73.79 36.83 -34.09
N GLN A 197 -72.64 37.23 -34.66
CA GLN A 197 -72.07 38.56 -34.42
C GLN A 197 -72.95 39.66 -35.03
N GLU A 198 -73.58 39.43 -36.20
CA GLU A 198 -74.62 40.35 -36.71
C GLU A 198 -75.82 40.43 -35.74
N ILE A 199 -76.32 39.31 -35.21
CA ILE A 199 -77.39 39.31 -34.17
C ILE A 199 -76.96 40.09 -32.92
N LYS A 200 -75.71 39.98 -32.49
CA LYS A 200 -75.13 40.69 -31.33
C LYS A 200 -75.16 42.21 -31.49
N THR A 201 -75.14 42.73 -32.72
CA THR A 201 -75.37 44.17 -32.97
C THR A 201 -76.84 44.60 -32.85
N ILE A 202 -77.78 43.64 -32.84
CA ILE A 202 -79.23 43.89 -32.90
C ILE A 202 -79.92 43.59 -31.57
N GLN A 203 -79.51 42.54 -30.84
CA GLN A 203 -80.11 42.12 -29.57
C GLN A 203 -79.14 41.33 -28.69
N GLU A 204 -79.43 41.26 -27.39
CA GLU A 204 -78.77 40.36 -26.44
C GLU A 204 -79.76 39.35 -25.86
N GLY A 205 -79.29 38.17 -25.45
CA GLY A 205 -80.10 37.15 -24.79
C GLY A 205 -79.37 35.81 -24.64
N PHE A 206 -79.89 34.93 -23.77
CA PHE A 206 -79.31 33.62 -23.48
C PHE A 206 -78.93 32.83 -24.75
N ASN A 207 -79.90 32.60 -25.64
CA ASN A 207 -79.71 31.79 -26.85
C ASN A 207 -78.62 32.33 -27.78
N LEU A 208 -78.43 33.66 -27.86
CA LEU A 208 -77.33 34.25 -28.63
C LEU A 208 -75.98 33.89 -28.01
N TYR A 209 -75.82 34.17 -26.72
CA TYR A 209 -74.55 34.01 -26.03
C TYR A 209 -74.14 32.54 -25.85
N TYR A 210 -75.12 31.65 -25.63
CA TYR A 210 -74.91 30.19 -25.64
C TYR A 210 -74.46 29.69 -27.02
N ARG A 211 -75.15 30.09 -28.11
CA ARG A 211 -74.77 29.71 -29.49
C ARG A 211 -73.41 30.30 -29.89
N LEU A 212 -73.08 31.52 -29.46
CA LEU A 212 -71.74 32.07 -29.64
C LEU A 212 -70.71 31.19 -28.93
N GLY A 213 -70.87 30.89 -27.64
CA GLY A 213 -69.97 29.97 -26.92
C GLY A 213 -69.76 28.65 -27.67
N MET A 214 -70.85 28.01 -28.11
CA MET A 214 -70.80 26.76 -28.90
C MET A 214 -70.11 26.90 -30.26
N VAL A 215 -70.10 28.07 -30.90
CA VAL A 215 -69.50 28.28 -32.22
C VAL A 215 -68.04 28.68 -32.12
N GLU A 216 -67.71 29.59 -31.21
CA GLU A 216 -66.33 30.01 -30.89
C GLU A 216 -65.51 28.77 -30.41
N GLU A 217 -66.11 27.87 -29.62
CA GLU A 217 -65.54 26.59 -29.15
C GLU A 217 -65.16 25.63 -30.31
N LYS A 218 -65.85 25.72 -31.45
CA LYS A 218 -65.60 24.87 -32.63
C LYS A 218 -64.64 25.52 -33.63
N LEU A 219 -64.45 26.84 -33.52
CA LEU A 219 -63.44 27.61 -34.26
C LEU A 219 -62.09 27.68 -33.54
N GLY A 220 -62.06 27.46 -32.23
CA GLY A 220 -60.86 27.61 -31.40
C GLY A 220 -60.62 29.04 -30.91
N HIS A 221 -61.68 29.85 -30.80
CA HIS A 221 -61.61 31.20 -30.27
C HIS A 221 -61.78 31.15 -28.74
N HIS A 222 -60.70 30.80 -28.05
CA HIS A 222 -60.73 30.39 -26.64
C HIS A 222 -61.24 31.49 -25.68
N ASP A 223 -60.77 32.72 -25.83
CA ASP A 223 -61.15 33.85 -24.97
C ASP A 223 -62.63 34.23 -25.16
N GLU A 224 -63.09 34.27 -26.42
CA GLU A 224 -64.48 34.48 -26.79
C GLU A 224 -65.40 33.35 -26.28
N THR A 225 -64.91 32.11 -26.25
CA THR A 225 -65.67 30.95 -25.77
C THR A 225 -65.97 31.07 -24.27
N GLU A 226 -64.95 31.31 -23.44
CA GLU A 226 -65.12 31.47 -21.99
C GLU A 226 -66.02 32.68 -21.69
N HIS A 227 -65.81 33.81 -22.39
CA HIS A 227 -66.64 35.01 -22.23
C HIS A 227 -68.12 34.80 -22.61
N ASN A 228 -68.41 34.27 -23.79
CA ASN A 228 -69.79 34.16 -24.28
C ASN A 228 -70.58 33.11 -23.47
N TYR A 229 -69.98 31.99 -23.06
CA TYR A 229 -70.63 31.02 -22.18
C TYR A 229 -70.90 31.61 -20.78
N HIS A 230 -69.95 32.33 -20.16
CA HIS A 230 -70.23 33.00 -18.89
C HIS A 230 -71.33 34.08 -19.03
N LYS A 231 -71.38 34.79 -20.16
CA LYS A 231 -72.47 35.74 -20.44
C LYS A 231 -73.83 35.08 -20.62
N ALA A 232 -73.88 33.83 -21.10
CA ALA A 232 -75.11 33.05 -21.11
C ALA A 232 -75.61 32.72 -19.69
N LEU A 233 -74.71 32.34 -18.77
CA LEU A 233 -75.06 32.07 -17.36
C LEU A 233 -75.60 33.32 -16.63
N GLU A 234 -75.08 34.52 -16.92
CA GLU A 234 -75.64 35.78 -16.38
C GLU A 234 -77.10 36.03 -16.81
N LEU A 235 -77.51 35.48 -17.96
CA LEU A 235 -78.78 35.79 -18.63
C LEU A 235 -79.87 34.73 -18.39
N THR A 236 -79.61 33.66 -17.64
CA THR A 236 -80.60 32.62 -17.33
C THR A 236 -80.67 32.26 -15.85
N GLN A 237 -81.87 31.87 -15.41
CA GLN A 237 -82.18 31.28 -14.10
C GLN A 237 -82.88 29.92 -14.24
N ASP A 238 -82.97 29.36 -15.45
CA ASP A 238 -83.54 28.04 -15.68
C ASP A 238 -82.48 26.93 -15.43
N PRO A 239 -82.76 25.93 -14.58
CA PRO A 239 -81.83 24.84 -14.29
C PRO A 239 -81.38 24.04 -15.52
N GLY A 240 -82.25 23.86 -16.51
CA GLY A 240 -81.96 23.12 -17.74
C GLY A 240 -81.06 23.92 -18.69
N GLU A 241 -81.32 25.22 -18.85
CA GLU A 241 -80.44 26.14 -19.57
C GLU A 241 -79.07 26.23 -18.88
N GLN A 242 -79.02 26.43 -17.56
CA GLN A 242 -77.78 26.48 -16.80
C GLN A 242 -76.96 25.19 -16.92
N ARG A 243 -77.58 24.02 -16.76
CA ARG A 243 -76.95 22.70 -16.99
C ARG A 243 -76.33 22.61 -18.39
N ASN A 244 -77.04 23.08 -19.42
CA ASN A 244 -76.54 23.02 -20.79
C ASN A 244 -75.31 23.93 -21.00
N VAL A 245 -75.24 25.11 -20.38
CA VAL A 245 -74.00 25.92 -20.41
C VAL A 245 -72.88 25.28 -19.59
N PHE A 246 -73.19 24.72 -18.42
CA PHE A 246 -72.18 24.01 -17.61
C PHE A 246 -71.61 22.78 -18.34
N LEU A 247 -72.41 22.07 -19.12
CA LEU A 247 -71.94 21.03 -20.05
C LEU A 247 -71.02 21.60 -21.14
N GLY A 248 -71.41 22.68 -21.81
CA GLY A 248 -70.58 23.35 -22.84
C GLY A 248 -69.24 23.86 -22.31
N LEU A 249 -69.24 24.50 -21.14
CA LEU A 249 -68.02 24.91 -20.42
C LEU A 249 -67.18 23.70 -19.98
N GLY A 250 -67.81 22.62 -19.52
CA GLY A 250 -67.13 21.38 -19.16
C GLY A 250 -66.40 20.75 -20.35
N GLU A 251 -67.07 20.63 -21.50
CA GLU A 251 -66.47 20.15 -22.75
C GLU A 251 -65.36 21.07 -23.27
N PHE A 252 -65.55 22.40 -23.22
CA PHE A 252 -64.52 23.38 -23.55
C PHE A 252 -63.27 23.20 -22.69
N TYR A 253 -63.40 23.28 -21.36
CA TYR A 253 -62.26 23.13 -20.46
C TYR A 253 -61.59 21.75 -20.54
N LYS A 254 -62.35 20.69 -20.87
CA LYS A 254 -61.80 19.34 -21.11
C LYS A 254 -60.91 19.29 -22.36
N LYS A 255 -61.23 20.03 -23.42
CA LYS A 255 -60.34 20.17 -24.61
C LYS A 255 -59.10 21.00 -24.30
N GLU A 256 -59.26 22.08 -23.54
CA GLU A 256 -58.15 22.95 -23.11
C GLU A 256 -57.22 22.31 -22.08
N ALA A 257 -57.46 21.03 -21.70
CA ALA A 257 -56.78 20.35 -20.60
C ALA A 257 -56.83 21.11 -19.25
N GLN A 258 -57.83 21.97 -19.07
CA GLN A 258 -58.10 22.70 -17.81
C GLN A 258 -58.95 21.82 -16.89
N TRP A 259 -58.38 20.67 -16.51
CA TRP A 259 -59.08 19.53 -15.90
C TRP A 259 -59.89 19.88 -14.63
N GLU A 260 -59.38 20.77 -13.78
CA GLU A 260 -60.07 21.25 -12.58
C GLU A 260 -61.27 22.14 -12.90
N LYS A 261 -61.15 23.03 -13.90
CA LYS A 261 -62.29 23.84 -14.37
C LYS A 261 -63.36 22.93 -14.99
N ALA A 262 -62.94 21.96 -15.82
CA ALA A 262 -63.84 20.98 -16.44
C ALA A 262 -64.61 20.19 -15.36
N GLN A 263 -63.92 19.70 -14.32
CA GLN A 263 -64.54 18.99 -13.20
C GLN A 263 -65.56 19.88 -12.48
N ALA A 264 -65.20 21.12 -12.12
CA ALA A 264 -66.11 22.04 -11.43
C ALA A 264 -67.36 22.39 -12.27
N MET A 265 -67.25 22.48 -13.60
CA MET A 265 -68.39 22.73 -14.47
C MET A 265 -69.28 21.50 -14.63
N PHE A 266 -68.72 20.30 -14.82
CA PHE A 266 -69.53 19.07 -14.85
C PHE A 266 -70.18 18.77 -13.49
N GLU A 267 -69.53 19.04 -12.35
CA GLU A 267 -70.14 18.98 -11.01
C GLU A 267 -71.27 20.02 -10.87
N SER A 268 -71.10 21.24 -11.42
CA SER A 268 -72.15 22.25 -11.45
C SER A 268 -73.35 21.84 -12.33
N ALA A 269 -73.11 21.14 -13.43
CA ALA A 269 -74.17 20.53 -14.25
C ALA A 269 -74.89 19.40 -13.49
N LEU A 270 -74.14 18.52 -12.79
CA LEU A 270 -74.70 17.41 -12.02
C LEU A 270 -75.62 17.90 -10.89
N ASN A 271 -75.29 19.03 -10.25
CA ASN A 271 -76.13 19.65 -9.23
C ASN A 271 -77.51 20.13 -9.76
N GLN A 272 -77.66 20.32 -11.08
CA GLN A 272 -78.95 20.64 -11.71
C GLN A 272 -79.72 19.37 -12.15
N ASP A 273 -79.02 18.25 -12.35
CA ASP A 273 -79.55 17.03 -12.96
C ASP A 273 -78.77 15.78 -12.47
N PRO A 274 -79.00 15.30 -11.22
CA PRO A 274 -78.08 14.38 -10.53
C PRO A 274 -78.01 12.96 -11.09
N ASP A 275 -79.05 12.52 -11.81
CA ASP A 275 -79.16 11.18 -12.39
C ASP A 275 -78.75 11.15 -13.88
N ASN A 276 -78.24 12.27 -14.42
CA ASN A 276 -77.92 12.41 -15.82
C ASN A 276 -76.73 11.50 -16.23
N PRO A 277 -76.94 10.51 -17.13
CA PRO A 277 -75.88 9.57 -17.48
C PRO A 277 -74.69 10.21 -18.21
N GLU A 278 -74.92 11.27 -19.00
CA GLU A 278 -73.86 11.95 -19.77
C GLU A 278 -72.91 12.73 -18.84
N ILE A 279 -73.47 13.40 -17.82
CA ILE A 279 -72.68 14.13 -16.83
C ILE A 279 -71.88 13.15 -15.95
N LEU A 280 -72.52 12.08 -15.49
CA LEU A 280 -71.87 11.03 -14.69
C LEU A 280 -70.76 10.31 -15.49
N ASP A 281 -70.95 10.09 -16.79
CA ASP A 281 -69.94 9.50 -17.67
C ASP A 281 -68.73 10.42 -17.86
N ASN A 282 -68.98 11.69 -18.17
CA ASN A 282 -67.93 12.72 -18.30
C ASN A 282 -67.11 12.86 -17.01
N LEU A 283 -67.77 12.95 -15.85
CA LEU A 283 -67.11 13.00 -14.55
C LEU A 283 -66.30 11.74 -14.24
N THR A 284 -66.86 10.56 -14.54
CA THR A 284 -66.18 9.26 -14.35
C THR A 284 -64.90 9.18 -15.19
N GLN A 285 -64.98 9.55 -16.48
CA GLN A 285 -63.84 9.57 -17.39
C GLN A 285 -62.78 10.58 -16.95
N LEU A 286 -63.20 11.79 -16.58
CA LEU A 286 -62.33 12.89 -16.18
C LEU A 286 -61.55 12.57 -14.89
N ALA A 287 -62.20 12.04 -13.85
CA ALA A 287 -61.47 11.59 -12.66
C ALA A 287 -60.61 10.35 -12.90
N TYR A 288 -60.92 9.50 -13.87
CA TYR A 288 -60.05 8.39 -14.26
C TYR A 288 -58.76 8.89 -14.93
N GLN A 289 -58.87 9.87 -15.83
CA GLN A 289 -57.73 10.51 -16.49
C GLN A 289 -56.82 11.27 -15.52
N GLN A 290 -57.38 11.83 -14.44
CA GLN A 290 -56.63 12.52 -13.38
C GLN A 290 -56.09 11.57 -12.28
N GLU A 291 -56.17 10.24 -12.47
CA GLU A 291 -55.81 9.21 -11.47
C GLU A 291 -56.59 9.33 -10.12
N LYS A 292 -57.66 10.13 -10.09
CA LYS A 292 -58.58 10.33 -8.94
C LYS A 292 -59.55 9.14 -8.81
N TYR A 293 -59.03 7.91 -8.79
CA TYR A 293 -59.82 6.68 -8.86
C TYR A 293 -60.94 6.57 -7.81
N GLY A 294 -60.76 7.17 -6.63
CA GLY A 294 -61.81 7.23 -5.59
C GLY A 294 -63.06 8.01 -6.01
N GLN A 295 -62.91 9.12 -6.72
CA GLN A 295 -64.03 9.92 -7.26
C GLN A 295 -64.62 9.26 -8.50
N SER A 296 -63.76 8.80 -9.42
CA SER A 296 -64.17 8.04 -10.61
C SER A 296 -65.02 6.82 -10.24
N LEU A 297 -64.65 6.08 -9.19
CA LEU A 297 -65.40 4.94 -8.69
C LEU A 297 -66.77 5.32 -8.12
N GLN A 298 -66.90 6.45 -7.41
CA GLN A 298 -68.19 6.92 -6.88
C GLN A 298 -69.17 7.25 -8.01
N TRP A 299 -68.73 8.00 -9.02
CA TRP A 299 -69.57 8.33 -10.18
C TRP A 299 -69.85 7.12 -11.07
N MET A 300 -68.89 6.22 -11.27
CA MET A 300 -69.11 4.96 -11.99
C MET A 300 -70.12 4.06 -11.28
N GLN A 301 -70.09 3.99 -9.94
CA GLN A 301 -71.09 3.26 -9.15
C GLN A 301 -72.49 3.88 -9.30
N HIS A 302 -72.60 5.20 -9.33
CA HIS A 302 -73.88 5.88 -9.59
C HIS A 302 -74.38 5.60 -11.01
N LEU A 303 -73.54 5.83 -12.03
CA LEU A 303 -73.83 5.54 -13.44
C LEU A 303 -74.24 4.08 -13.67
N PHE A 304 -73.54 3.11 -13.06
CA PHE A 304 -73.88 1.70 -13.16
C PHE A 304 -75.18 1.35 -12.42
N SER A 305 -75.51 2.05 -11.32
CA SER A 305 -76.77 1.83 -10.60
C SER A 305 -78.00 2.20 -11.45
N ILE A 306 -77.86 3.24 -12.27
CA ILE A 306 -78.87 3.76 -13.21
C ILE A 306 -78.86 2.96 -14.53
N ASN A 307 -77.67 2.66 -15.07
CA ASN A 307 -77.46 2.08 -16.39
C ASN A 307 -76.62 0.79 -16.32
N LYS A 308 -77.29 -0.34 -16.03
CA LYS A 308 -76.70 -1.68 -15.80
C LYS A 308 -76.38 -2.42 -17.10
N THR A 309 -75.36 -1.95 -17.83
CA THR A 309 -74.80 -2.66 -19.00
C THR A 309 -73.56 -3.47 -18.63
N VAL A 310 -73.27 -4.52 -19.40
CA VAL A 310 -72.02 -5.29 -19.28
C VAL A 310 -70.80 -4.40 -19.56
N ASP A 311 -70.93 -3.39 -20.42
CA ASP A 311 -69.85 -2.43 -20.67
C ASP A 311 -69.57 -1.55 -19.45
N ASN A 312 -70.61 -0.98 -18.82
CA ASN A 312 -70.45 -0.25 -17.56
C ASN A 312 -69.91 -1.16 -16.43
N GLN A 313 -70.25 -2.45 -16.42
CA GLN A 313 -69.65 -3.41 -15.48
C GLN A 313 -68.16 -3.67 -15.78
N LYS A 314 -67.77 -3.84 -17.06
CA LYS A 314 -66.36 -3.91 -17.49
C LYS A 314 -65.59 -2.65 -17.07
N ARG A 315 -66.18 -1.45 -17.25
CA ARG A 315 -65.59 -0.17 -16.83
C ARG A 315 -65.45 -0.05 -15.31
N LEU A 316 -66.46 -0.47 -14.55
CA LEU A 316 -66.41 -0.53 -13.08
C LEU A 316 -65.30 -1.47 -12.59
N ALA A 317 -65.17 -2.67 -13.18
CA ALA A 317 -64.11 -3.61 -12.86
C ALA A 317 -62.70 -3.05 -13.17
N ASN A 318 -62.55 -2.36 -14.30
CA ASN A 318 -61.30 -1.67 -14.67
C ASN A 318 -60.94 -0.56 -13.67
N ILE A 319 -61.91 0.26 -13.24
CA ILE A 319 -61.69 1.32 -12.23
C ILE A 319 -61.34 0.72 -10.86
N LEU A 320 -62.00 -0.37 -10.46
CA LEU A 320 -61.66 -1.11 -9.24
C LEU A 320 -60.22 -1.64 -9.29
N TYR A 321 -59.80 -2.20 -10.43
CA TYR A 321 -58.42 -2.66 -10.65
C TYR A 321 -57.41 -1.51 -10.54
N SER A 322 -57.60 -0.40 -11.27
CA SER A 322 -56.71 0.77 -11.21
C SER A 322 -56.68 1.44 -9.83
N SER A 323 -57.77 1.38 -9.06
CA SER A 323 -57.83 1.86 -7.67
C SER A 323 -57.09 0.97 -6.65
N GLY A 324 -56.54 -0.19 -7.08
CA GLY A 324 -55.90 -1.17 -6.20
C GLY A 324 -56.87 -2.05 -5.41
N ARG A 325 -58.19 -1.96 -5.67
CA ARG A 325 -59.24 -2.76 -5.00
C ARG A 325 -59.37 -4.14 -5.66
N LEU A 326 -58.25 -4.87 -5.70
CA LEU A 326 -58.05 -6.08 -6.51
C LEU A 326 -59.08 -7.19 -6.24
N THR A 327 -59.48 -7.40 -4.98
CA THR A 327 -60.48 -8.42 -4.60
C THR A 327 -61.89 -8.11 -5.10
N GLU A 328 -62.25 -6.83 -5.15
CA GLU A 328 -63.55 -6.37 -5.69
C GLU A 328 -63.53 -6.41 -7.23
N ALA A 329 -62.41 -6.03 -7.85
CA ALA A 329 -62.20 -6.20 -9.28
C ALA A 329 -62.33 -7.67 -9.72
N VAL A 330 -61.70 -8.62 -9.00
CA VAL A 330 -61.87 -10.08 -9.22
C VAL A 330 -63.34 -10.50 -9.12
N THR A 331 -64.10 -9.92 -8.19
CA THR A 331 -65.53 -10.22 -8.01
C THR A 331 -66.33 -9.76 -9.23
N GLU A 332 -66.16 -8.52 -9.68
CA GLU A 332 -66.85 -8.00 -10.87
C GLU A 332 -66.44 -8.72 -12.16
N TYR A 333 -65.14 -8.99 -12.38
CA TYR A 333 -64.71 -9.81 -13.53
C TYR A 333 -65.29 -11.24 -13.49
N THR A 334 -65.53 -11.80 -12.31
CA THR A 334 -66.19 -13.10 -12.17
C THR A 334 -67.68 -13.04 -12.49
N HIS A 335 -68.37 -11.93 -12.16
CA HIS A 335 -69.74 -11.69 -12.62
C HIS A 335 -69.81 -11.46 -14.14
N ILE A 336 -68.89 -10.70 -14.71
CA ILE A 336 -68.79 -10.47 -16.17
C ILE A 336 -68.60 -11.82 -16.89
N LEU A 337 -67.68 -12.68 -16.43
CA LEU A 337 -67.44 -14.01 -17.01
C LEU A 337 -68.68 -14.91 -17.04
N ALA A 338 -69.62 -14.74 -16.10
CA ALA A 338 -70.89 -15.48 -16.10
C ALA A 338 -71.93 -14.95 -17.11
N SER A 339 -71.66 -13.82 -17.76
CA SER A 339 -72.56 -13.15 -18.72
C SER A 339 -72.06 -13.15 -20.18
N LEU A 340 -70.77 -13.44 -20.40
CA LEU A 340 -70.14 -13.42 -21.72
C LEU A 340 -70.36 -14.74 -22.48
N ILE A 341 -70.51 -14.63 -23.81
CA ILE A 341 -70.77 -15.76 -24.72
C ILE A 341 -69.59 -15.97 -25.69
N GLU A 342 -69.02 -14.88 -26.21
CA GLU A 342 -67.92 -14.94 -27.19
C GLU A 342 -66.58 -15.34 -26.53
N LYS A 343 -65.83 -16.23 -27.20
CA LYS A 343 -64.64 -16.87 -26.61
C LYS A 343 -63.49 -15.91 -26.41
N GLU A 344 -63.33 -14.97 -27.33
CA GLU A 344 -62.30 -13.92 -27.34
C GLU A 344 -62.51 -12.97 -26.16
N ASP A 345 -63.77 -12.60 -25.90
CA ASP A 345 -64.17 -11.73 -24.79
C ASP A 345 -63.97 -12.45 -23.43
N VAL A 346 -64.38 -13.73 -23.34
CA VAL A 346 -64.14 -14.57 -22.15
C VAL A 346 -62.63 -14.73 -21.89
N ALA A 347 -61.83 -15.01 -22.92
CA ALA A 347 -60.38 -15.16 -22.78
C ALA A 347 -59.68 -13.86 -22.36
N LEU A 348 -60.12 -12.70 -22.86
CA LEU A 348 -59.61 -11.39 -22.45
C LEU A 348 -59.88 -11.08 -20.96
N ILE A 349 -61.07 -11.41 -20.47
CA ILE A 349 -61.40 -11.24 -19.05
C ILE A 349 -60.67 -12.28 -18.18
N LEU A 350 -60.51 -13.53 -18.64
CA LEU A 350 -59.66 -14.53 -17.97
C LEU A 350 -58.20 -14.08 -17.88
N MET A 351 -57.61 -13.50 -18.94
CA MET A 351 -56.27 -12.93 -18.85
C MET A 351 -56.19 -11.79 -17.84
N THR A 352 -57.15 -10.86 -17.88
CA THR A 352 -57.21 -9.72 -16.94
C THR A 352 -57.31 -10.20 -15.48
N ARG A 353 -58.22 -11.14 -15.19
CA ARG A 353 -58.39 -11.72 -13.85
C ARG A 353 -57.16 -12.55 -13.42
N GLY A 354 -56.54 -13.27 -14.36
CA GLY A 354 -55.29 -14.01 -14.16
C GLY A 354 -54.13 -13.11 -13.72
N TYR A 355 -53.96 -11.92 -14.32
CA TYR A 355 -52.98 -10.94 -13.88
C TYR A 355 -53.29 -10.37 -12.48
N ILE A 356 -54.56 -10.18 -12.14
CA ILE A 356 -54.96 -9.71 -10.80
C ILE A 356 -54.67 -10.79 -9.74
N TYR A 357 -54.95 -12.07 -10.03
CA TYR A 357 -54.55 -13.17 -9.16
C TYR A 357 -53.02 -13.27 -9.01
N GLN A 358 -52.23 -12.96 -10.06
CA GLN A 358 -50.77 -12.89 -9.93
C GLN A 358 -50.32 -11.77 -8.98
N GLN A 359 -50.93 -10.58 -9.04
CA GLN A 359 -50.66 -9.48 -8.10
C GLN A 359 -51.07 -9.82 -6.65
N LEU A 360 -52.20 -10.51 -6.48
CA LEU A 360 -52.66 -11.04 -5.18
C LEU A 360 -51.81 -12.22 -4.68
N LYS A 361 -50.89 -12.75 -5.49
CA LYS A 361 -50.08 -13.95 -5.26
C LYS A 361 -50.86 -15.27 -5.17
N GLU A 362 -52.10 -15.26 -5.67
CA GLU A 362 -52.95 -16.44 -5.84
C GLU A 362 -52.56 -17.22 -7.10
N TYR A 363 -51.28 -17.64 -7.16
CA TYR A 363 -50.66 -18.14 -8.38
C TYR A 363 -51.38 -19.36 -8.99
N LYS A 364 -52.04 -20.19 -8.18
CA LYS A 364 -52.84 -21.32 -8.67
C LYS A 364 -54.08 -20.87 -9.46
N LEU A 365 -54.81 -19.86 -8.98
CA LEU A 365 -55.98 -19.32 -9.69
C LEU A 365 -55.55 -18.56 -10.95
N SER A 366 -54.45 -17.81 -10.86
CA SER A 366 -53.80 -17.19 -12.02
C SER A 366 -53.41 -18.22 -13.09
N ALA A 367 -52.85 -19.36 -12.68
CA ALA A 367 -52.50 -20.47 -13.57
C ALA A 367 -53.71 -21.17 -14.21
N GLU A 368 -54.82 -21.29 -13.47
CA GLU A 368 -56.08 -21.83 -14.00
C GLU A 368 -56.69 -20.88 -15.05
N ASP A 369 -56.70 -19.58 -14.79
CA ASP A 369 -57.21 -18.55 -15.71
C ASP A 369 -56.37 -18.41 -17.00
N PHE A 370 -55.04 -18.28 -16.89
CA PHE A 370 -54.18 -18.18 -18.07
C PHE A 370 -54.21 -19.46 -18.92
N LYS A 371 -54.28 -20.65 -18.28
CA LYS A 371 -54.45 -21.92 -19.00
C LYS A 371 -55.77 -21.98 -19.74
N ALA A 372 -56.87 -21.54 -19.11
CA ALA A 372 -58.17 -21.49 -19.77
C ALA A 372 -58.16 -20.55 -20.98
N ALA A 373 -57.65 -19.32 -20.83
CA ALA A 373 -57.51 -18.36 -21.94
C ALA A 373 -56.67 -18.92 -23.11
N ALA A 374 -55.51 -19.51 -22.81
CA ALA A 374 -54.61 -20.11 -23.80
C ALA A 374 -55.23 -21.33 -24.50
N THR A 375 -56.09 -22.07 -23.82
CA THR A 375 -56.82 -23.23 -24.38
C THR A 375 -57.99 -22.78 -25.26
N MET A 376 -58.65 -21.68 -24.93
CA MET A 376 -59.84 -21.18 -25.66
C MET A 376 -59.49 -20.48 -26.98
N THR A 377 -58.43 -19.67 -27.01
CA THR A 377 -58.04 -18.85 -28.17
C THR A 377 -56.80 -19.38 -28.90
N GLY A 378 -55.96 -20.15 -28.21
CA GLY A 378 -54.64 -20.52 -28.69
C GLY A 378 -53.59 -19.39 -28.61
N ASP A 379 -53.93 -18.22 -28.03
CA ASP A 379 -53.05 -17.04 -28.01
C ASP A 379 -51.70 -17.31 -27.32
N ILE A 380 -50.64 -16.92 -28.02
CA ILE A 380 -49.25 -16.98 -27.56
C ILE A 380 -49.07 -16.12 -26.29
N LYS A 381 -49.76 -14.99 -26.14
CA LYS A 381 -49.66 -14.14 -24.93
C LYS A 381 -50.22 -14.84 -23.69
N ALA A 382 -51.37 -15.48 -23.81
CA ALA A 382 -51.95 -16.28 -22.72
C ALA A 382 -51.05 -17.48 -22.36
N LEU A 383 -50.45 -18.13 -23.36
CA LEU A 383 -49.51 -19.23 -23.17
C LEU A 383 -48.18 -18.78 -22.52
N LEU A 384 -47.68 -17.59 -22.86
CA LEU A 384 -46.53 -16.95 -22.20
C LEU A 384 -46.85 -16.57 -20.75
N ALA A 385 -48.03 -16.03 -20.47
CA ALA A 385 -48.48 -15.72 -19.11
C ALA A 385 -48.62 -17.01 -18.27
N TYR A 386 -49.15 -18.09 -18.85
CA TYR A 386 -49.18 -19.40 -18.21
C TYR A 386 -47.77 -19.97 -17.96
N SER A 387 -46.83 -19.74 -18.88
CA SER A 387 -45.40 -20.08 -18.70
C SER A 387 -44.70 -19.24 -17.62
N GLN A 388 -45.12 -17.98 -17.40
CA GLN A 388 -44.62 -17.16 -16.29
C GLN A 388 -45.15 -17.65 -14.94
N ILE A 389 -46.46 -17.85 -14.81
CA ILE A 389 -47.02 -18.23 -13.50
C ILE A 389 -46.58 -19.65 -13.07
N LEU A 390 -46.38 -20.59 -14.01
CA LEU A 390 -45.77 -21.89 -13.71
C LEU A 390 -44.33 -21.76 -13.19
N GLU A 391 -43.56 -20.80 -13.71
CA GLU A 391 -42.23 -20.47 -13.22
C GLU A 391 -42.27 -19.79 -11.84
N ASP A 392 -43.20 -18.87 -11.60
CA ASP A 392 -43.40 -18.20 -10.30
C ASP A 392 -43.82 -19.20 -9.21
N MET A 393 -44.53 -20.27 -9.59
CA MET A 393 -44.84 -21.45 -8.76
C MET A 393 -43.66 -22.43 -8.61
N GLY A 394 -42.50 -22.18 -9.24
CA GLY A 394 -41.33 -23.05 -9.22
C GLY A 394 -41.39 -24.28 -10.14
N ASN A 395 -42.48 -24.46 -10.90
CA ASN A 395 -42.68 -25.60 -11.80
C ASN A 395 -42.03 -25.37 -13.19
N LEU A 396 -40.70 -25.20 -13.19
CA LEU A 396 -39.90 -25.02 -14.39
C LEU A 396 -40.08 -26.12 -15.46
N PRO A 397 -40.25 -27.43 -15.12
CA PRO A 397 -40.46 -28.46 -16.15
C PRO A 397 -41.76 -28.29 -16.95
N GLU A 398 -42.89 -27.98 -16.30
CA GLU A 398 -44.14 -27.76 -17.02
C GLU A 398 -44.12 -26.41 -17.77
N ALA A 399 -43.48 -25.37 -17.20
CA ALA A 399 -43.27 -24.09 -17.89
C ALA A 399 -42.49 -24.26 -19.22
N ILE A 400 -41.43 -25.07 -19.20
CA ILE A 400 -40.66 -25.44 -20.41
C ILE A 400 -41.57 -26.18 -21.40
N LYS A 401 -42.21 -27.27 -20.97
CA LYS A 401 -43.08 -28.10 -21.81
C LYS A 401 -44.19 -27.29 -22.51
N VAL A 402 -44.93 -26.47 -21.75
CA VAL A 402 -45.99 -25.60 -22.29
C VAL A 402 -45.43 -24.61 -23.32
N THR A 403 -44.21 -24.12 -23.13
CA THR A 403 -43.58 -23.19 -24.08
C THR A 403 -43.02 -23.89 -25.32
N GLU A 404 -42.58 -25.16 -25.20
CA GLU A 404 -42.22 -26.02 -26.34
C GLU A 404 -43.46 -26.39 -27.17
N GLU A 405 -44.58 -26.81 -26.54
CA GLU A 405 -45.90 -26.99 -27.17
C GLU A 405 -46.39 -25.72 -27.89
N GLY A 406 -46.03 -24.53 -27.39
CA GLY A 406 -46.29 -23.25 -28.05
C GLY A 406 -45.55 -23.10 -29.39
N LEU A 407 -44.30 -23.54 -29.49
CA LEU A 407 -43.49 -23.44 -30.71
C LEU A 407 -43.93 -24.41 -31.81
N GLU A 408 -44.61 -25.51 -31.47
CA GLU A 408 -45.21 -26.42 -32.47
C GLU A 408 -46.28 -25.71 -33.32
N LYS A 409 -46.89 -24.63 -32.80
CA LYS A 409 -47.86 -23.80 -33.53
C LYS A 409 -47.20 -22.79 -34.49
N GLY A 410 -45.89 -22.56 -34.37
CA GLY A 410 -45.13 -21.68 -35.26
C GLY A 410 -43.92 -21.00 -34.60
N PRO A 411 -42.94 -20.55 -35.38
CA PRO A 411 -41.75 -19.86 -34.87
C PRO A 411 -42.13 -18.48 -34.31
N SER A 412 -42.04 -18.34 -32.98
CA SER A 412 -42.28 -17.08 -32.27
C SER A 412 -41.02 -16.59 -31.58
N TYR A 413 -40.72 -15.30 -31.76
CA TYR A 413 -39.65 -14.59 -31.06
C TYR A 413 -39.79 -14.74 -29.53
N ASP A 414 -40.97 -14.44 -29.00
CA ASP A 414 -41.23 -14.41 -27.56
C ASP A 414 -41.14 -15.81 -26.92
N LEU A 415 -41.64 -16.85 -27.60
CA LEU A 415 -41.49 -18.23 -27.14
C LEU A 415 -40.04 -18.73 -27.17
N HIS A 416 -39.25 -18.32 -28.18
CA HIS A 416 -37.83 -18.61 -28.22
C HIS A 416 -37.05 -17.87 -27.12
N LEU A 417 -37.37 -16.60 -26.84
CA LEU A 417 -36.79 -15.86 -25.72
C LEU A 417 -37.16 -16.52 -24.38
N ARG A 418 -38.44 -16.86 -24.19
CA ARG A 418 -38.98 -17.54 -23.00
C ARG A 418 -38.24 -18.86 -22.71
N LEU A 419 -38.08 -19.72 -23.72
CA LEU A 419 -37.31 -20.96 -23.56
C LEU A 419 -35.82 -20.71 -23.32
N GLY A 420 -35.26 -19.66 -23.93
CA GLY A 420 -33.90 -19.19 -23.63
C GLY A 420 -33.70 -18.89 -22.15
N LEU A 421 -34.63 -18.13 -21.55
CA LEU A 421 -34.64 -17.78 -20.12
C LEU A 421 -34.86 -19.01 -19.21
N LEU A 422 -35.83 -19.88 -19.52
CA LEU A 422 -36.11 -21.08 -18.74
C LEU A 422 -34.94 -22.07 -18.75
N TYR A 423 -34.34 -22.33 -19.93
CA TYR A 423 -33.15 -23.17 -20.05
C TYR A 423 -31.90 -22.52 -19.43
N SER A 424 -31.80 -21.19 -19.45
CA SER A 424 -30.77 -20.43 -18.73
C SER A 424 -30.87 -20.65 -17.21
N ARG A 425 -32.08 -20.63 -16.64
CA ARG A 425 -32.34 -20.87 -15.20
C ARG A 425 -32.05 -22.31 -14.77
N ILE A 426 -32.43 -23.33 -15.56
CA ILE A 426 -32.06 -24.73 -15.28
C ILE A 426 -30.62 -25.10 -15.71
N GLN A 427 -29.78 -24.10 -15.99
CA GLN A 427 -28.35 -24.22 -16.33
C GLN A 427 -28.04 -25.08 -17.58
N ASN A 428 -29.04 -25.33 -18.44
CA ASN A 428 -28.85 -26.02 -19.71
C ASN A 428 -28.37 -25.02 -20.77
N ASN A 429 -27.07 -24.69 -20.70
CA ASN A 429 -26.47 -23.67 -21.56
C ASN A 429 -26.60 -24.00 -23.07
N GLU A 430 -26.60 -25.28 -23.47
CA GLU A 430 -26.77 -25.70 -24.87
C GLU A 430 -28.15 -25.31 -25.41
N LYS A 431 -29.23 -25.73 -24.73
CA LYS A 431 -30.59 -25.34 -25.12
C LYS A 431 -30.82 -23.84 -24.95
N ALA A 432 -30.26 -23.21 -23.92
CA ALA A 432 -30.35 -21.75 -23.73
C ALA A 432 -29.74 -21.01 -24.93
N LEU A 433 -28.51 -21.35 -25.35
CA LEU A 433 -27.87 -20.77 -26.55
C LEU A 433 -28.69 -21.02 -27.82
N LYS A 434 -29.22 -22.24 -28.02
CA LYS A 434 -30.07 -22.58 -29.17
C LYS A 434 -31.30 -21.66 -29.25
N HIS A 435 -32.04 -21.53 -28.15
CA HIS A 435 -33.29 -20.77 -28.15
C HIS A 435 -33.07 -19.25 -28.13
N LEU A 436 -32.07 -18.73 -27.41
CA LEU A 436 -31.68 -17.31 -27.47
C LEU A 436 -31.13 -16.91 -28.85
N THR A 437 -30.35 -17.77 -29.51
CA THR A 437 -29.86 -17.50 -30.87
C THR A 437 -31.00 -17.52 -31.90
N ALA A 438 -31.97 -18.42 -31.74
CA ALA A 438 -33.18 -18.42 -32.57
C ALA A 438 -34.01 -17.14 -32.35
N ALA A 439 -34.22 -16.71 -31.09
CA ALA A 439 -34.89 -15.45 -30.77
C ALA A 439 -34.16 -14.25 -31.42
N ARG A 440 -32.83 -14.19 -31.29
CA ARG A 440 -32.00 -13.15 -31.91
C ARG A 440 -32.15 -13.14 -33.43
N ASN A 441 -32.02 -14.28 -34.09
CA ASN A 441 -32.14 -14.38 -35.55
C ASN A 441 -33.54 -13.97 -36.05
N ILE A 442 -34.61 -14.39 -35.36
CA ILE A 442 -35.99 -14.01 -35.71
C ILE A 442 -36.20 -12.51 -35.50
N PHE A 443 -35.61 -11.90 -34.48
CA PHE A 443 -35.67 -10.45 -34.25
C PHE A 443 -34.89 -9.69 -35.34
N GLU A 444 -33.65 -10.10 -35.62
CA GLU A 444 -32.75 -9.51 -36.62
C GLU A 444 -33.28 -9.64 -38.05
N GLN A 445 -34.11 -10.65 -38.37
CA GLN A 445 -34.75 -10.82 -39.68
C GLN A 445 -36.03 -9.99 -39.86
N ASN A 446 -36.77 -9.69 -38.79
CA ASN A 446 -38.10 -9.08 -38.87
C ASN A 446 -38.10 -7.54 -38.71
N GLN A 447 -36.93 -6.89 -38.63
CA GLN A 447 -36.83 -5.45 -38.37
C GLN A 447 -35.73 -4.78 -39.20
N SER A 448 -36.12 -3.89 -40.11
CA SER A 448 -35.22 -2.96 -40.81
C SER A 448 -34.98 -1.66 -40.02
N ASP A 449 -35.98 -1.19 -39.26
CA ASP A 449 -36.06 0.20 -38.75
C ASP A 449 -36.39 0.32 -37.25
N LYS A 450 -36.19 -0.75 -36.46
CA LYS A 450 -36.45 -0.75 -35.00
C LYS A 450 -35.19 -1.08 -34.19
N PRO A 451 -35.06 -0.54 -32.96
CA PRO A 451 -33.92 -0.84 -32.11
C PRO A 451 -33.94 -2.30 -31.66
N LEU A 452 -32.75 -2.92 -31.70
CA LEU A 452 -32.49 -4.24 -31.15
C LEU A 452 -32.90 -4.33 -29.67
N ASN A 453 -33.44 -5.47 -29.22
CA ASN A 453 -33.67 -5.68 -27.78
C ASN A 453 -32.32 -5.96 -27.06
N PRO A 454 -31.89 -5.11 -26.10
CA PRO A 454 -30.63 -5.30 -25.38
C PRO A 454 -30.62 -6.56 -24.51
N GLU A 455 -31.77 -7.02 -24.02
CA GLU A 455 -31.89 -8.14 -23.09
C GLU A 455 -31.45 -9.47 -23.74
N ILE A 456 -31.73 -9.68 -25.03
CA ILE A 456 -31.30 -10.88 -25.76
C ILE A 456 -29.77 -11.01 -25.69
N TYR A 457 -29.06 -9.91 -25.90
CA TYR A 457 -27.60 -9.87 -25.88
C TYR A 457 -27.05 -9.95 -24.45
N ALA A 458 -27.74 -9.40 -23.44
CA ALA A 458 -27.39 -9.59 -22.04
C ALA A 458 -27.50 -11.07 -21.62
N GLN A 459 -28.60 -11.74 -21.96
CA GLN A 459 -28.84 -13.16 -21.64
C GLN A 459 -27.87 -14.09 -22.39
N LEU A 460 -27.54 -13.80 -23.65
CA LEU A 460 -26.46 -14.50 -24.37
C LEU A 460 -25.11 -14.30 -23.65
N GLY A 461 -24.82 -13.07 -23.22
CA GLY A 461 -23.64 -12.73 -22.43
C GLY A 461 -23.53 -13.57 -21.15
N ASP A 462 -24.60 -13.66 -20.36
CA ASP A 462 -24.67 -14.45 -19.14
C ASP A 462 -24.47 -15.96 -19.38
N VAL A 463 -25.04 -16.52 -20.45
CA VAL A 463 -24.87 -17.95 -20.79
C VAL A 463 -23.43 -18.23 -21.24
N PHE A 464 -22.79 -17.35 -22.00
CA PHE A 464 -21.37 -17.48 -22.36
C PHE A 464 -20.44 -17.25 -21.16
N LEU A 465 -20.76 -16.32 -20.25
CA LEU A 465 -20.04 -16.09 -19.00
C LEU A 465 -20.04 -17.35 -18.12
N ARG A 466 -21.20 -17.98 -17.91
CA ARG A 466 -21.29 -19.27 -17.19
C ARG A 466 -20.57 -20.41 -17.92
N SER A 467 -20.52 -20.36 -19.25
CA SER A 467 -19.74 -21.29 -20.08
C SER A 467 -18.23 -20.94 -20.13
N LYS A 468 -17.77 -19.95 -19.36
CA LYS A 468 -16.39 -19.43 -19.30
C LYS A 468 -15.85 -18.91 -20.64
N SER A 469 -16.72 -18.68 -21.63
CA SER A 469 -16.40 -18.16 -22.95
C SER A 469 -16.33 -16.63 -22.94
N TYR A 470 -15.43 -16.08 -22.12
CA TYR A 470 -15.45 -14.65 -21.75
C TYR A 470 -15.38 -13.68 -22.93
N SER A 471 -14.73 -14.04 -24.04
CA SER A 471 -14.65 -13.21 -25.26
C SER A 471 -16.01 -13.00 -25.93
N GLU A 472 -16.78 -14.07 -26.15
CA GLU A 472 -18.13 -13.97 -26.73
C GLU A 472 -19.11 -13.37 -25.72
N ALA A 473 -18.93 -13.63 -24.41
CA ALA A 473 -19.70 -12.97 -23.36
C ALA A 473 -19.51 -11.44 -23.40
N ILE A 474 -18.27 -10.95 -23.45
CA ILE A 474 -17.94 -9.52 -23.55
C ILE A 474 -18.53 -8.91 -24.82
N LYS A 475 -18.34 -9.54 -25.99
CA LYS A 475 -18.92 -9.11 -27.27
C LYS A 475 -20.45 -8.97 -27.23
N HIS A 476 -21.13 -9.89 -26.55
CA HIS A 476 -22.59 -9.81 -26.38
C HIS A 476 -23.00 -8.74 -25.35
N PHE A 477 -22.32 -8.63 -24.21
CA PHE A 477 -22.57 -7.54 -23.25
C PHE A 477 -22.26 -6.15 -23.85
N GLU A 478 -21.18 -5.99 -24.62
CA GLU A 478 -20.88 -4.76 -25.37
C GLU A 478 -21.98 -4.43 -26.37
N LYS A 479 -22.51 -5.43 -27.07
CA LYS A 479 -23.63 -5.21 -28.00
C LYS A 479 -24.89 -4.76 -27.25
N SER A 480 -25.20 -5.36 -26.10
CA SER A 480 -26.28 -4.92 -25.20
C SER A 480 -26.10 -3.47 -24.74
N VAL A 481 -24.91 -3.13 -24.21
CA VAL A 481 -24.54 -1.78 -23.75
C VAL A 481 -24.55 -0.74 -24.87
N SER A 482 -24.24 -1.12 -26.12
CA SER A 482 -24.33 -0.24 -27.30
C SER A 482 -25.76 0.10 -27.73
N ILE A 483 -26.75 -0.61 -27.20
CA ILE A 483 -28.18 -0.39 -27.41
C ILE A 483 -28.74 0.38 -26.21
N GLU A 484 -28.53 -0.15 -25.00
CA GLU A 484 -28.96 0.45 -23.74
C GLU A 484 -27.91 0.24 -22.64
N GLU A 485 -27.31 1.34 -22.17
CA GLU A 485 -26.32 1.33 -21.09
C GLU A 485 -26.97 1.19 -19.70
N THR A 486 -27.47 -0.01 -19.35
CA THR A 486 -28.04 -0.31 -18.03
C THR A 486 -26.94 -0.58 -16.97
N PRO A 487 -27.15 -0.22 -15.68
CA PRO A 487 -26.16 -0.45 -14.62
C PRO A 487 -25.80 -1.93 -14.42
N GLU A 488 -26.80 -2.81 -14.49
CA GLU A 488 -26.68 -4.25 -14.29
C GLU A 488 -25.80 -4.91 -15.38
N VAL A 489 -26.02 -4.57 -16.65
CA VAL A 489 -25.22 -5.12 -17.76
C VAL A 489 -23.81 -4.51 -17.76
N LEU A 490 -23.66 -3.23 -17.41
CA LEU A 490 -22.33 -2.63 -17.18
C LEU A 490 -21.56 -3.36 -16.05
N GLN A 491 -22.24 -3.76 -14.97
CA GLN A 491 -21.62 -4.53 -13.88
C GLN A 491 -21.19 -5.93 -14.34
N GLN A 492 -22.00 -6.64 -15.13
CA GLN A 492 -21.63 -7.95 -15.70
C GLN A 492 -20.50 -7.83 -16.74
N LEU A 493 -20.51 -6.80 -17.59
CA LEU A 493 -19.44 -6.52 -18.54
C LEU A 493 -18.11 -6.26 -17.82
N ALA A 494 -18.13 -5.44 -16.76
CA ALA A 494 -16.95 -5.18 -15.94
C ALA A 494 -16.42 -6.49 -15.31
N PHE A 495 -17.28 -7.25 -14.64
CA PHE A 495 -16.92 -8.54 -14.04
C PHE A 495 -16.34 -9.54 -15.06
N THR A 496 -16.94 -9.62 -16.26
CA THR A 496 -16.49 -10.53 -17.31
C THR A 496 -15.12 -10.12 -17.88
N ARG A 497 -14.88 -8.81 -18.09
CA ARG A 497 -13.56 -8.30 -18.46
C ARG A 497 -12.50 -8.62 -17.39
N ILE A 498 -12.83 -8.51 -16.10
CA ILE A 498 -11.94 -8.93 -15.01
C ILE A 498 -11.64 -10.44 -15.08
N LYS A 499 -12.65 -11.28 -15.35
CA LYS A 499 -12.45 -12.74 -15.50
C LYS A 499 -11.68 -13.14 -16.75
N GLN A 500 -11.68 -12.32 -17.80
CA GLN A 500 -10.82 -12.50 -18.98
C GLN A 500 -9.37 -12.00 -18.74
N GLY A 501 -9.18 -11.04 -17.83
CA GLY A 501 -7.91 -10.33 -17.63
C GLY A 501 -7.82 -8.98 -18.37
N ASP A 502 -8.88 -8.51 -19.00
CA ASP A 502 -8.95 -7.14 -19.56
C ASP A 502 -9.20 -6.11 -18.44
N LEU A 503 -8.15 -5.86 -17.65
CA LEU A 503 -8.19 -4.88 -16.56
C LEU A 503 -8.42 -3.45 -17.08
N LYS A 504 -7.96 -3.12 -18.29
CA LYS A 504 -8.08 -1.78 -18.88
C LYS A 504 -9.51 -1.48 -19.32
N GLY A 505 -10.16 -2.42 -20.02
CA GLY A 505 -11.57 -2.30 -20.35
C GLY A 505 -12.47 -2.40 -19.12
N ALA A 506 -12.12 -3.20 -18.10
CA ALA A 506 -12.87 -3.27 -16.85
C ALA A 506 -12.89 -1.91 -16.11
N VAL A 507 -11.74 -1.21 -16.03
CA VAL A 507 -11.67 0.17 -15.51
C VAL A 507 -12.60 1.10 -16.28
N LYS A 508 -12.56 1.07 -17.62
CA LYS A 508 -13.42 1.91 -18.47
C LYS A 508 -14.91 1.64 -18.24
N THR A 509 -15.31 0.38 -18.08
CA THR A 509 -16.71 0.02 -17.76
C THR A 509 -17.13 0.55 -16.39
N ASN A 510 -16.27 0.43 -15.36
CA ASN A 510 -16.56 0.98 -14.04
C ASN A 510 -16.64 2.52 -14.04
N GLU A 511 -15.83 3.20 -14.85
CA GLU A 511 -15.94 4.65 -15.07
C GLU A 511 -17.27 5.06 -15.75
N GLN A 512 -17.84 4.22 -16.62
CA GLN A 512 -19.18 4.44 -17.19
C GLN A 512 -20.27 4.18 -16.12
N LEU A 513 -20.16 3.07 -15.38
CA LEU A 513 -21.12 2.69 -14.34
C LEU A 513 -21.24 3.74 -13.22
N LEU A 514 -20.12 4.29 -12.74
CA LEU A 514 -20.11 5.31 -11.69
C LEU A 514 -20.73 6.66 -12.11
N LYS A 515 -20.81 6.94 -13.41
CA LYS A 515 -21.44 8.15 -13.98
C LYS A 515 -22.96 8.03 -14.11
N LYS A 516 -23.54 6.83 -13.98
CA LYS A 516 -24.99 6.64 -14.08
C LYS A 516 -25.73 7.23 -12.88
N THR A 517 -26.76 8.03 -13.17
CA THR A 517 -27.74 8.52 -12.19
C THR A 517 -28.58 7.34 -11.66
N GLY A 518 -28.98 7.41 -10.38
CA GLY A 518 -29.80 6.36 -9.75
C GLY A 518 -29.02 5.21 -9.10
N LEU A 519 -27.69 5.14 -9.23
CA LEU A 519 -26.89 4.12 -8.56
C LEU A 519 -26.88 4.34 -7.03
N ILE A 520 -27.63 3.51 -6.29
CA ILE A 520 -27.73 3.60 -4.82
C ILE A 520 -26.36 3.53 -4.14
N SER A 521 -26.20 4.23 -3.02
CA SER A 521 -24.90 4.42 -2.34
C SER A 521 -24.19 3.11 -1.99
N SER A 522 -24.93 2.07 -1.57
CA SER A 522 -24.38 0.74 -1.32
C SER A 522 -23.76 0.11 -2.59
N LYS A 523 -24.46 0.11 -3.73
CA LYS A 523 -23.89 -0.32 -5.03
C LYS A 523 -22.69 0.55 -5.43
N ARG A 524 -22.77 1.88 -5.25
CA ARG A 524 -21.68 2.81 -5.61
C ARG A 524 -20.39 2.52 -4.83
N LYS A 525 -20.46 2.22 -3.53
CA LYS A 525 -19.30 1.85 -2.70
C LYS A 525 -18.59 0.62 -3.24
N GLU A 526 -19.33 -0.45 -3.57
CA GLU A 526 -18.73 -1.67 -4.11
C GLU A 526 -18.11 -1.46 -5.50
N VAL A 527 -18.74 -0.67 -6.38
CA VAL A 527 -18.11 -0.32 -7.67
C VAL A 527 -16.83 0.51 -7.49
N LEU A 528 -16.78 1.42 -6.50
CA LEU A 528 -15.56 2.17 -6.14
C LEU A 528 -14.47 1.24 -5.58
N LYS A 529 -14.82 0.26 -4.71
CA LYS A 529 -13.89 -0.76 -4.19
C LYS A 529 -13.30 -1.60 -5.32
N VAL A 530 -14.14 -2.09 -6.24
CA VAL A 530 -13.67 -2.85 -7.42
C VAL A 530 -12.77 -1.98 -8.31
N GLN A 531 -13.15 -0.72 -8.58
CA GLN A 531 -12.32 0.18 -9.40
C GLN A 531 -10.96 0.48 -8.74
N ALA A 532 -10.91 0.69 -7.42
CA ALA A 532 -9.67 0.91 -6.68
C ALA A 532 -8.73 -0.31 -6.75
N ASN A 533 -9.28 -1.52 -6.60
CA ASN A 533 -8.55 -2.77 -6.79
C ASN A 533 -7.98 -2.88 -8.21
N LEU A 534 -8.75 -2.53 -9.26
CA LEU A 534 -8.27 -2.57 -10.64
C LEU A 534 -7.14 -1.58 -10.92
N TYR A 535 -7.21 -0.36 -10.36
CA TYR A 535 -6.10 0.59 -10.45
C TYR A 535 -4.82 0.03 -9.82
N SER A 536 -4.92 -0.59 -8.64
CA SER A 536 -3.77 -1.22 -7.97
C SER A 536 -3.23 -2.45 -8.73
N GLN A 537 -4.07 -3.22 -9.42
CA GLN A 537 -3.64 -4.32 -10.29
C GLN A 537 -2.96 -3.83 -11.57
N LEU A 538 -3.34 -2.66 -12.09
CA LEU A 538 -2.70 -1.99 -13.23
C LEU A 538 -1.41 -1.23 -12.86
N GLY A 539 -1.03 -1.20 -11.58
CA GLY A 539 0.12 -0.43 -11.08
C GLY A 539 -0.14 1.07 -10.93
N ASP A 540 -1.38 1.53 -11.11
CA ASP A 540 -1.80 2.91 -10.88
C ASP A 540 -2.27 3.09 -9.42
N ASP A 541 -1.37 2.85 -8.49
CA ASP A 541 -1.68 2.91 -7.07
C ASP A 541 -2.04 4.34 -6.61
N ALA A 542 -1.69 5.37 -7.39
CA ALA A 542 -2.11 6.75 -7.15
C ALA A 542 -3.63 6.94 -7.31
N ARG A 543 -4.23 6.43 -8.40
CA ARG A 543 -5.70 6.40 -8.53
C ARG A 543 -6.36 5.41 -7.59
N ALA A 544 -5.71 4.29 -7.27
CA ALA A 544 -6.21 3.35 -6.27
C ALA A 544 -6.39 4.02 -4.89
N VAL A 545 -5.38 4.72 -4.39
CA VAL A 545 -5.44 5.52 -3.14
C VAL A 545 -6.63 6.48 -3.17
N GLN A 546 -6.80 7.23 -4.26
CA GLN A 546 -7.89 8.23 -4.32
C GLN A 546 -9.28 7.57 -4.32
N SER A 547 -9.45 6.43 -4.99
CA SER A 547 -10.72 5.69 -4.97
C SER A 547 -11.01 5.05 -3.62
N PHE A 548 -10.03 4.42 -2.95
CA PHE A 548 -10.23 3.88 -1.58
C PHE A 548 -10.56 4.99 -0.57
N GLN A 549 -9.89 6.14 -0.63
CA GLN A 549 -10.25 7.31 0.19
C GLN A 549 -11.69 7.79 -0.05
N ASN A 550 -12.21 7.68 -1.28
CA ASN A 550 -13.60 8.04 -1.57
C ASN A 550 -14.61 7.02 -1.03
N VAL A 551 -14.24 5.74 -0.93
CA VAL A 551 -15.04 4.74 -0.19
C VAL A 551 -15.09 5.09 1.30
N LEU A 552 -13.93 5.38 1.90
CA LEU A 552 -13.83 5.64 3.34
C LEU A 552 -14.55 6.93 3.77
N LYS A 553 -14.63 7.96 2.92
CA LYS A 553 -15.47 9.16 3.16
C LYS A 553 -16.95 8.85 3.34
N GLU A 554 -17.47 7.77 2.74
CA GLU A 554 -18.86 7.35 2.93
C GLU A 554 -19.00 6.22 3.98
N ARG A 555 -17.91 5.62 4.45
CA ARG A 555 -17.89 4.58 5.48
C ARG A 555 -16.48 4.42 6.09
N GLU A 556 -16.25 5.01 7.25
CA GLU A 556 -14.92 4.98 7.90
C GLU A 556 -14.54 3.62 8.51
N ASP A 557 -15.50 2.71 8.70
CA ASP A 557 -15.34 1.37 9.27
C ASP A 557 -15.21 0.24 8.21
N ASP A 558 -14.99 0.56 6.93
CA ASP A 558 -14.73 -0.44 5.89
C ASP A 558 -13.25 -0.91 5.92
N TRP A 559 -12.99 -2.03 6.61
CA TRP A 559 -11.65 -2.60 6.76
C TRP A 559 -11.04 -3.10 5.44
N GLU A 560 -11.86 -3.51 4.46
CA GLU A 560 -11.38 -3.93 3.14
C GLU A 560 -10.82 -2.73 2.35
N ALA A 561 -11.51 -1.59 2.41
CA ALA A 561 -11.05 -0.35 1.82
C ALA A 561 -9.78 0.19 2.51
N ARG A 562 -9.65 0.06 3.84
CA ARG A 562 -8.40 0.38 4.56
C ARG A 562 -7.24 -0.55 4.18
N ARG A 563 -7.50 -1.86 4.07
CA ARG A 563 -6.53 -2.85 3.55
C ARG A 563 -6.04 -2.47 2.16
N GLY A 564 -6.95 -2.18 1.23
CA GLY A 564 -6.61 -1.76 -0.13
C GLY A 564 -5.82 -0.45 -0.17
N LEU A 565 -6.24 0.55 0.61
CA LEU A 565 -5.55 1.83 0.76
C LEU A 565 -4.12 1.63 1.30
N GLY A 566 -3.94 0.86 2.37
CA GLY A 566 -2.64 0.53 2.95
C GLY A 566 -1.71 -0.18 1.94
N MET A 567 -2.22 -1.14 1.17
CA MET A 567 -1.45 -1.83 0.14
C MET A 567 -0.99 -0.88 -0.99
N SER A 568 -1.86 0.01 -1.46
CA SER A 568 -1.50 1.01 -2.47
C SER A 568 -0.52 2.07 -1.94
N LEU A 569 -0.71 2.56 -0.72
CA LEU A 569 0.24 3.48 -0.06
C LEU A 569 1.62 2.82 0.13
N TYR A 570 1.68 1.54 0.49
CA TYR A 570 2.93 0.80 0.66
C TYR A 570 3.71 0.72 -0.66
N LYS A 571 3.04 0.38 -1.77
CA LYS A 571 3.64 0.36 -3.11
C LYS A 571 4.15 1.73 -3.57
N LEU A 572 3.42 2.81 -3.25
CA LEU A 572 3.81 4.20 -3.55
C LEU A 572 4.97 4.74 -2.68
N GLY A 573 5.56 3.93 -1.80
CA GLY A 573 6.61 4.39 -0.88
C GLY A 573 6.11 5.16 0.35
N ARG A 574 4.79 5.33 0.51
CA ARG A 574 4.15 6.10 1.60
C ARG A 574 3.99 5.26 2.87
N TRP A 575 5.08 4.60 3.29
CA TRP A 575 5.07 3.53 4.30
C TRP A 575 4.53 3.96 5.67
N GLN A 576 4.69 5.22 6.07
CA GLN A 576 4.22 5.74 7.36
C GLN A 576 2.69 5.93 7.39
N GLU A 577 2.07 6.23 6.25
CA GLU A 577 0.61 6.30 6.09
C GLU A 577 0.02 4.90 5.86
N ALA A 578 0.70 4.06 5.07
CA ALA A 578 0.35 2.66 4.90
C ALA A 578 0.28 1.91 6.24
N ALA A 579 1.26 2.13 7.13
CA ALA A 579 1.28 1.55 8.47
C ALA A 579 0.04 1.96 9.30
N GLU A 580 -0.40 3.22 9.22
CA GLU A 580 -1.56 3.67 9.99
C GLU A 580 -2.88 3.09 9.45
N GLU A 581 -3.04 2.96 8.13
CA GLU A 581 -4.21 2.31 7.54
C GLU A 581 -4.24 0.79 7.81
N PHE A 582 -3.09 0.10 7.81
CA PHE A 582 -3.03 -1.29 8.27
C PHE A 582 -3.31 -1.44 9.78
N ARG A 583 -2.92 -0.45 10.60
CA ARG A 583 -3.25 -0.41 12.03
C ARG A 583 -4.76 -0.28 12.23
N LEU A 584 -5.40 0.67 11.54
CA LEU A 584 -6.84 0.90 11.59
C LEU A 584 -7.65 -0.27 11.01
N ALA A 585 -7.16 -0.93 9.94
CA ALA A 585 -7.76 -2.16 9.44
C ALA A 585 -7.72 -3.29 10.48
N ASN A 586 -6.59 -3.48 11.17
CA ASN A 586 -6.43 -4.47 12.24
C ASN A 586 -7.27 -4.17 13.50
N ASP A 587 -7.49 -2.89 13.83
CA ASP A 587 -8.34 -2.51 14.95
C ASP A 587 -9.83 -2.83 14.68
N LEU A 588 -10.27 -2.76 13.41
CA LEU A 588 -11.61 -3.11 12.96
C LEU A 588 -11.80 -4.63 12.76
N HIS A 589 -10.83 -5.29 12.12
CA HIS A 589 -10.77 -6.73 11.93
C HIS A 589 -9.36 -7.23 12.27
N PRO A 590 -9.13 -7.82 13.45
CA PRO A 590 -7.84 -8.40 13.80
C PRO A 590 -7.48 -9.54 12.84
N ASP A 591 -6.38 -9.40 12.11
CA ASP A 591 -5.88 -10.34 11.11
C ASP A 591 -4.33 -10.32 11.15
N PRO A 592 -3.65 -11.47 11.31
CA PRO A 592 -2.19 -11.52 11.33
C PRO A 592 -1.52 -11.01 10.05
N ALA A 593 -2.21 -11.02 8.90
CA ALA A 593 -1.72 -10.44 7.65
C ALA A 593 -1.49 -8.92 7.77
N PHE A 594 -2.35 -8.19 8.51
CA PHE A 594 -2.12 -6.76 8.78
C PHE A 594 -0.90 -6.52 9.66
N LEU A 595 -0.63 -7.42 10.62
CA LEU A 595 0.57 -7.37 11.45
C LEU A 595 1.85 -7.63 10.63
N LEU A 596 1.78 -8.52 9.63
CA LEU A 596 2.86 -8.73 8.67
C LEU A 596 3.09 -7.49 7.78
N TYR A 597 2.04 -6.85 7.25
CA TYR A 597 2.18 -5.62 6.47
C TYR A 597 2.66 -4.42 7.31
N LEU A 598 2.23 -4.31 8.58
CA LEU A 598 2.77 -3.36 9.56
C LEU A 598 4.29 -3.57 9.73
N SER A 599 4.73 -4.81 9.94
CA SER A 599 6.16 -5.14 10.02
C SER A 599 6.92 -4.65 8.77
N ARG A 600 6.44 -5.02 7.57
CA ARG A 600 7.05 -4.60 6.29
C ARG A 600 7.14 -3.08 6.15
N CYS A 601 6.11 -2.33 6.57
CA CYS A 601 6.15 -0.87 6.58
C CYS A 601 7.25 -0.34 7.53
N TYR A 602 7.35 -0.88 8.75
CA TYR A 602 8.36 -0.45 9.73
C TYR A 602 9.79 -0.85 9.35
N THR A 603 9.97 -1.98 8.63
CA THR A 603 11.26 -2.34 8.02
C THR A 603 11.68 -1.32 6.96
N LYS A 604 10.77 -0.92 6.05
CA LYS A 604 11.06 0.11 5.03
C LYS A 604 11.31 1.50 5.64
N LEU A 605 10.68 1.81 6.78
CA LEU A 605 10.93 3.03 7.57
C LEU A 605 12.23 2.99 8.40
N ASN A 606 13.05 1.95 8.28
CA ASN A 606 14.26 1.72 9.08
C ASN A 606 14.01 1.77 10.61
N LYS A 607 12.89 1.16 11.06
CA LYS A 607 12.47 1.05 12.47
C LYS A 607 12.42 -0.44 12.89
N PRO A 608 13.55 -1.16 12.92
CA PRO A 608 13.57 -2.62 13.00
C PRO A 608 13.03 -3.20 14.32
N ASP A 609 13.06 -2.46 15.44
CA ASP A 609 12.39 -2.89 16.68
C ASP A 609 10.88 -2.98 16.53
N VAL A 610 10.29 -1.97 15.89
CA VAL A 610 8.84 -1.91 15.67
C VAL A 610 8.42 -2.98 14.68
N ALA A 611 9.22 -3.23 13.64
CA ALA A 611 9.02 -4.34 12.72
C ALA A 611 9.10 -5.70 13.42
N THR A 612 10.14 -5.91 14.26
CA THR A 612 10.32 -7.13 15.06
C THR A 612 9.12 -7.39 15.98
N TYR A 613 8.59 -6.33 16.61
CA TYR A 613 7.41 -6.42 17.47
C TYR A 613 6.16 -6.88 16.70
N TYR A 614 5.82 -6.21 15.59
CA TYR A 614 4.65 -6.59 14.80
C TYR A 614 4.79 -7.97 14.16
N LEU A 615 5.99 -8.38 13.73
CA LEU A 615 6.22 -9.70 13.15
C LEU A 615 6.14 -10.82 14.19
N LYS A 616 6.63 -10.60 15.41
CA LYS A 616 6.45 -11.55 16.53
C LYS A 616 4.99 -11.61 16.99
N ALA A 617 4.24 -10.51 16.89
CA ALA A 617 2.79 -10.52 17.09
C ALA A 617 2.01 -11.24 15.97
N ALA A 618 2.49 -11.18 14.72
CA ALA A 618 1.95 -11.95 13.60
C ALA A 618 2.21 -13.45 13.79
N HIS A 619 3.46 -13.85 14.08
CA HIS A 619 3.83 -15.25 14.37
C HIS A 619 3.04 -15.80 15.57
N GLY A 620 2.86 -15.01 16.64
CA GLY A 620 2.05 -15.42 17.80
C GLY A 620 0.57 -15.70 17.49
N LYS A 621 0.09 -15.34 16.30
CA LYS A 621 -1.27 -15.60 15.79
C LYS A 621 -1.29 -16.38 14.47
N SER A 622 -0.14 -16.86 13.97
CA SER A 622 -0.04 -17.40 12.60
C SER A 622 -0.86 -18.68 12.38
N TYR A 623 -1.25 -19.37 13.46
CA TYR A 623 -2.20 -20.48 13.44
C TYR A 623 -3.60 -20.16 12.86
N MET A 624 -3.92 -18.87 12.65
CA MET A 624 -5.14 -18.41 11.99
C MET A 624 -5.01 -18.34 10.45
N LEU A 625 -3.80 -18.43 9.92
CA LEU A 625 -3.47 -18.29 8.49
C LEU A 625 -3.25 -19.67 7.83
N ASP A 626 -3.23 -19.71 6.50
CA ASP A 626 -2.80 -20.92 5.78
C ASP A 626 -1.30 -21.20 5.94
N GLU A 627 -0.88 -22.43 5.62
CA GLU A 627 0.49 -22.89 5.84
C GLU A 627 1.53 -22.12 5.01
N SER A 628 1.16 -21.58 3.85
CA SER A 628 2.03 -20.76 3.01
C SER A 628 2.22 -19.35 3.59
N GLU A 629 1.17 -18.76 4.17
CA GLU A 629 1.27 -17.48 4.87
C GLU A 629 2.01 -17.61 6.20
N GLN A 630 1.85 -18.74 6.91
CA GLN A 630 2.69 -19.10 8.08
C GLN A 630 4.17 -19.19 7.69
N LEU A 631 4.49 -19.90 6.61
CA LEU A 631 5.86 -20.01 6.08
C LEU A 631 6.44 -18.65 5.67
N ASN A 632 5.65 -17.76 5.06
CA ASN A 632 6.08 -16.40 4.76
C ASN A 632 6.45 -15.60 6.02
N ILE A 633 5.72 -15.78 7.15
CA ILE A 633 6.08 -15.16 8.42
C ILE A 633 7.37 -15.77 8.99
N ASP A 634 7.52 -17.10 8.95
CA ASP A 634 8.75 -17.79 9.39
C ASP A 634 9.98 -17.26 8.60
N PHE A 635 9.87 -17.13 7.28
CA PHE A 635 10.94 -16.60 6.42
C PHE A 635 11.32 -15.15 6.76
N GLU A 636 10.34 -14.24 6.81
CA GLU A 636 10.55 -12.82 7.15
C GLU A 636 11.13 -12.65 8.56
N LEU A 637 10.76 -13.52 9.51
CA LEU A 637 11.25 -13.45 10.88
C LEU A 637 12.71 -13.92 10.99
N GLY A 638 13.09 -14.98 10.25
CA GLY A 638 14.49 -15.35 10.10
C GLY A 638 15.33 -14.26 9.41
N ASN A 639 14.78 -13.58 8.39
CA ASN A 639 15.44 -12.43 7.76
C ASN A 639 15.72 -11.30 8.75
N ILE A 640 14.72 -10.90 9.55
CA ILE A 640 14.88 -9.82 10.54
C ILE A 640 15.82 -10.25 11.66
N ASP A 641 15.70 -11.46 12.22
CA ASP A 641 16.62 -11.89 13.27
C ASP A 641 18.08 -12.03 12.73
N SER A 642 18.29 -12.41 11.47
CA SER A 642 19.61 -12.40 10.82
C SER A 642 20.18 -10.97 10.65
N GLN A 643 19.37 -10.01 10.17
CA GLN A 643 19.74 -8.59 10.07
C GLN A 643 20.09 -7.96 11.44
N ARG A 644 19.63 -8.55 12.54
CA ARG A 644 19.87 -8.09 13.91
C ARG A 644 21.01 -8.83 14.62
N ASN A 645 21.76 -9.66 13.89
CA ASN A 645 22.80 -10.56 14.42
C ASN A 645 22.28 -11.58 15.46
N ASN A 646 20.96 -11.82 15.52
CA ASN A 646 20.33 -12.86 16.34
C ASN A 646 20.47 -14.24 15.66
N TYR A 647 21.69 -14.57 15.22
CA TYR A 647 21.97 -15.67 14.29
C TYR A 647 21.44 -17.03 14.76
N ILE A 648 21.52 -17.34 16.06
CA ILE A 648 20.97 -18.58 16.65
C ILE A 648 19.45 -18.69 16.45
N LEU A 649 18.73 -17.56 16.50
CA LEU A 649 17.27 -17.54 16.31
C LEU A 649 16.91 -17.63 14.82
N ALA A 650 17.66 -16.96 13.94
CA ALA A 650 17.52 -17.10 12.49
C ALA A 650 17.79 -18.53 12.01
N GLU A 651 18.88 -19.16 12.49
CA GLU A 651 19.23 -20.56 12.24
C GLU A 651 18.07 -21.50 12.59
N LYS A 652 17.50 -21.35 13.79
CA LYS A 652 16.35 -22.15 14.25
C LYS A 652 15.10 -21.93 13.41
N THR A 653 14.76 -20.68 13.08
CA THR A 653 13.54 -20.34 12.32
C THR A 653 13.62 -20.85 10.88
N TRP A 654 14.73 -20.64 10.18
CA TRP A 654 14.90 -21.17 8.82
C TRP A 654 15.07 -22.70 8.78
N THR A 655 15.65 -23.32 9.81
CA THR A 655 15.64 -24.79 9.92
C THR A 655 14.22 -25.34 10.04
N ASN A 656 13.35 -24.67 10.83
CA ASN A 656 11.94 -25.05 10.91
C ASN A 656 11.17 -24.83 9.60
N TYR A 657 11.46 -23.75 8.87
CA TYR A 657 10.92 -23.52 7.52
C TYR A 657 11.30 -24.67 6.58
N LEU A 658 12.59 -25.00 6.49
CA LEU A 658 13.14 -25.98 5.54
C LEU A 658 12.75 -27.44 5.85
N ASN A 659 12.28 -27.71 7.06
CA ASN A 659 11.66 -28.99 7.43
C ASN A 659 10.21 -29.15 6.92
N LYS A 660 9.53 -28.04 6.57
CA LYS A 660 8.18 -28.02 5.96
C LYS A 660 8.27 -27.92 4.44
N GLU A 661 8.94 -26.89 3.93
CA GLU A 661 9.07 -26.58 2.50
C GLU A 661 10.54 -26.26 2.15
N TYR A 662 11.06 -26.89 1.09
CA TYR A 662 12.43 -26.67 0.65
C TYR A 662 12.53 -25.48 -0.32
N ASP A 663 13.13 -24.39 0.13
CA ASP A 663 13.49 -23.24 -0.70
C ASP A 663 15.01 -23.04 -0.70
N ALA A 664 15.63 -23.09 -1.89
CA ALA A 664 17.08 -22.94 -2.06
C ALA A 664 17.60 -21.60 -1.51
N ARG A 665 16.81 -20.52 -1.57
CA ARG A 665 17.17 -19.17 -1.08
C ARG A 665 17.21 -19.11 0.45
N VAL A 666 16.28 -19.82 1.08
CA VAL A 666 16.22 -19.98 2.54
C VAL A 666 17.35 -20.90 3.01
N ALA A 667 17.63 -21.98 2.27
CA ALA A 667 18.78 -22.85 2.54
C ALA A 667 20.11 -22.11 2.39
N LEU A 668 20.28 -21.27 1.36
CA LEU A 668 21.47 -20.45 1.15
C LEU A 668 21.68 -19.45 2.30
N SER A 669 20.59 -18.83 2.76
CA SER A 669 20.59 -17.90 3.88
C SER A 669 20.93 -18.61 5.21
N LEU A 670 20.36 -19.80 5.44
CA LEU A 670 20.70 -20.67 6.57
C LEU A 670 22.16 -21.11 6.55
N GLY A 671 22.68 -21.55 5.40
CA GLY A 671 24.08 -21.95 5.25
C GLY A 671 25.05 -20.80 5.57
N LYS A 672 24.73 -19.58 5.10
CA LYS A 672 25.47 -18.35 5.44
C LYS A 672 25.45 -18.08 6.96
N VAL A 673 24.30 -18.21 7.62
CA VAL A 673 24.20 -18.00 9.08
C VAL A 673 24.88 -19.10 9.89
N GLN A 674 24.77 -20.37 9.49
CA GLN A 674 25.55 -21.48 10.05
C GLN A 674 27.05 -21.22 9.93
N ARG A 675 27.50 -20.68 8.79
CA ARG A 675 28.89 -20.27 8.60
C ARG A 675 29.29 -19.14 9.57
N TYR A 676 28.47 -18.10 9.72
CA TYR A 676 28.74 -17.01 10.69
C TYR A 676 28.75 -17.48 12.15
N LEU A 677 27.97 -18.50 12.50
CA LEU A 677 27.98 -19.14 13.82
C LEU A 677 29.18 -20.07 14.07
N GLY A 678 30.01 -20.34 13.06
CA GLY A 678 31.08 -21.33 13.15
C GLY A 678 30.60 -22.79 13.01
N ASN A 679 29.34 -23.02 12.64
CA ASN A 679 28.75 -24.34 12.36
C ASN A 679 29.18 -24.85 10.97
N ILE A 680 30.47 -24.76 10.65
CA ILE A 680 31.07 -24.98 9.31
C ILE A 680 30.66 -26.33 8.70
N ALA A 681 30.65 -27.41 9.49
CA ALA A 681 30.27 -28.74 9.04
C ALA A 681 28.76 -28.89 8.73
N GLN A 682 27.89 -28.02 9.27
CA GLN A 682 26.50 -27.92 8.86
C GLN A 682 26.36 -27.04 7.62
N ALA A 683 27.00 -25.87 7.61
CA ALA A 683 27.01 -24.96 6.46
C ALA A 683 27.41 -25.68 5.17
N ARG A 684 28.49 -26.48 5.21
CA ARG A 684 28.91 -27.35 4.09
C ARG A 684 27.75 -28.23 3.60
N ARG A 685 27.12 -29.01 4.48
CA ARG A 685 26.01 -29.93 4.12
C ARG A 685 24.81 -29.17 3.55
N THR A 686 24.54 -27.97 4.05
CA THR A 686 23.48 -27.11 3.54
C THR A 686 23.76 -26.68 2.09
N PHE A 687 24.98 -26.22 1.79
CA PHE A 687 25.37 -25.88 0.42
C PHE A 687 25.49 -27.10 -0.51
N GLU A 688 26.04 -28.23 -0.05
CA GLU A 688 26.05 -29.52 -0.78
C GLU A 688 24.62 -29.98 -1.13
N ASN A 689 23.64 -29.80 -0.23
CA ASN A 689 22.24 -30.13 -0.47
C ASN A 689 21.56 -29.15 -1.46
N ILE A 690 21.98 -27.88 -1.52
CA ILE A 690 21.53 -26.94 -2.55
C ILE A 690 22.05 -27.38 -3.91
N LEU A 691 23.36 -27.61 -4.04
CA LEU A 691 23.98 -27.97 -5.32
C LEU A 691 23.55 -29.36 -5.84
N SER A 692 23.08 -30.26 -4.96
CA SER A 692 22.47 -31.53 -5.39
C SER A 692 21.04 -31.42 -5.92
N ARG A 693 20.38 -30.26 -5.78
CA ARG A 693 18.99 -29.98 -6.19
C ARG A 693 18.86 -28.88 -7.24
N ALA A 694 19.72 -27.87 -7.15
CA ALA A 694 19.84 -26.72 -8.04
C ALA A 694 21.34 -26.53 -8.39
N PRO A 695 21.92 -27.38 -9.24
CA PRO A 695 23.32 -27.27 -9.69
C PRO A 695 23.62 -26.00 -10.51
N GLU A 696 22.62 -25.20 -10.83
CA GLU A 696 22.73 -23.87 -11.43
C GLU A 696 22.95 -22.73 -10.42
N GLU A 697 22.87 -22.99 -9.10
CA GLU A 697 22.91 -21.96 -8.05
C GLU A 697 24.33 -21.44 -7.79
N VAL A 698 24.77 -20.49 -8.62
CA VAL A 698 26.11 -19.87 -8.63
C VAL A 698 26.56 -19.41 -7.24
N GLU A 699 25.69 -18.81 -6.44
CA GLU A 699 26.06 -18.27 -5.12
C GLU A 699 26.33 -19.38 -4.08
N ALA A 700 25.71 -20.56 -4.23
CA ALA A 700 25.97 -21.71 -3.37
C ALA A 700 27.35 -22.33 -3.62
N TYR A 701 27.87 -22.29 -4.86
CA TYR A 701 29.27 -22.67 -5.14
C TYR A 701 30.26 -21.71 -4.48
N GLN A 702 30.02 -20.40 -4.57
CA GLN A 702 30.89 -19.38 -3.96
C GLN A 702 30.98 -19.56 -2.44
N GLU A 703 29.84 -19.75 -1.78
CA GLU A 703 29.78 -19.99 -0.33
C GLU A 703 30.36 -21.35 0.09
N LEU A 704 30.12 -22.43 -0.66
CA LEU A 704 30.73 -23.74 -0.40
C LEU A 704 32.26 -23.70 -0.54
N ALA A 705 32.78 -22.98 -1.54
CA ALA A 705 34.21 -22.79 -1.70
C ALA A 705 34.81 -21.98 -0.55
N TYR A 706 34.13 -20.93 -0.09
CA TYR A 706 34.56 -20.17 1.09
C TYR A 706 34.53 -21.05 2.37
N VAL A 707 33.52 -21.89 2.54
CA VAL A 707 33.47 -22.91 3.62
C VAL A 707 34.69 -23.83 3.55
N HIS A 708 35.03 -24.38 2.39
CA HIS A 708 36.23 -25.20 2.24
C HIS A 708 37.53 -24.43 2.48
N ALA A 709 37.60 -23.14 2.14
CA ALA A 709 38.73 -22.29 2.46
C ALA A 709 38.88 -22.07 3.98
N GLN A 710 37.78 -21.92 4.73
CA GLN A 710 37.80 -21.89 6.20
C GLN A 710 38.23 -23.23 6.83
N GLU A 711 37.97 -24.35 6.16
CA GLU A 711 38.50 -25.67 6.54
C GLU A 711 39.98 -25.87 6.12
N GLY A 712 40.63 -24.89 5.48
CA GLY A 712 41.98 -25.00 4.94
C GLY A 712 42.10 -25.83 3.65
N ASN A 713 40.97 -26.29 3.10
CA ASN A 713 40.88 -27.15 1.92
C ASN A 713 40.94 -26.36 0.60
N TYR A 714 41.94 -25.48 0.44
CA TYR A 714 42.03 -24.53 -0.68
C TYR A 714 41.96 -25.18 -2.07
N LYS A 715 42.47 -26.40 -2.24
CA LYS A 715 42.35 -27.17 -3.50
C LYS A 715 40.92 -27.55 -3.85
N LEU A 716 40.10 -27.89 -2.85
CA LEU A 716 38.69 -28.21 -3.02
C LEU A 716 37.87 -26.93 -3.24
N ALA A 717 38.21 -25.84 -2.53
CA ALA A 717 37.66 -24.51 -2.79
C ALA A 717 37.90 -24.04 -4.24
N ALA A 718 39.11 -24.25 -4.78
CA ALA A 718 39.42 -23.96 -6.17
C ALA A 718 38.62 -24.84 -7.15
N GLN A 719 38.44 -26.14 -6.87
CA GLN A 719 37.61 -27.03 -7.71
C GLN A 719 36.14 -26.59 -7.76
N VAL A 720 35.57 -26.19 -6.62
CA VAL A 720 34.19 -25.69 -6.53
C VAL A 720 34.03 -24.32 -7.23
N LEU A 721 35.03 -23.44 -7.16
CA LEU A 721 35.03 -22.18 -7.91
C LEU A 721 35.27 -22.35 -9.42
N GLN A 722 36.00 -23.38 -9.85
CA GLN A 722 36.10 -23.71 -11.28
C GLN A 722 34.74 -24.15 -11.82
N GLN A 723 34.03 -25.04 -11.12
CA GLN A 723 32.67 -25.45 -11.49
C GLN A 723 31.70 -24.25 -11.56
N CYS A 724 31.82 -23.30 -10.62
CA CYS A 724 31.08 -22.04 -10.63
C CYS A 724 31.37 -21.20 -11.90
N LEU A 725 32.64 -21.10 -12.29
CA LEU A 725 33.10 -20.33 -13.46
C LEU A 725 32.71 -20.99 -14.79
N ASP A 726 32.69 -22.33 -14.83
CA ASP A 726 32.27 -23.12 -15.98
C ASP A 726 30.77 -22.96 -16.28
N LEU A 727 29.95 -22.73 -15.25
CA LEU A 727 28.52 -22.42 -15.38
C LEU A 727 28.26 -20.98 -15.83
N LYS A 728 29.04 -20.01 -15.30
CA LYS A 728 28.91 -18.58 -15.60
C LYS A 728 30.27 -17.89 -15.55
N ARG A 729 30.74 -17.37 -16.70
CA ARG A 729 31.91 -16.46 -16.74
C ARG A 729 31.61 -15.21 -15.90
N ASP A 730 32.27 -15.11 -14.76
CA ASP A 730 32.10 -14.04 -13.79
C ASP A 730 33.47 -13.61 -13.24
N PRO A 731 33.94 -12.37 -13.46
CA PRO A 731 35.25 -11.93 -13.00
C PRO A 731 35.43 -11.97 -11.46
N HIS A 732 34.36 -11.88 -10.67
CA HIS A 732 34.45 -12.06 -9.22
C HIS A 732 34.77 -13.52 -8.84
N VAL A 733 34.22 -14.49 -9.58
CA VAL A 733 34.52 -15.92 -9.41
C VAL A 733 35.94 -16.21 -9.86
N ALA A 734 36.35 -15.71 -11.04
CA ALA A 734 37.70 -15.90 -11.56
C ALA A 734 38.78 -15.32 -10.62
N LEU A 735 38.55 -14.12 -10.05
CA LEU A 735 39.44 -13.54 -9.05
C LEU A 735 39.54 -14.41 -7.78
N SER A 736 38.41 -14.88 -7.28
CA SER A 736 38.35 -15.75 -6.10
C SER A 736 39.03 -17.10 -6.34
N LEU A 737 38.89 -17.65 -7.54
CA LEU A 737 39.54 -18.88 -8.00
C LEU A 737 41.06 -18.71 -8.06
N GLY A 738 41.55 -17.61 -8.63
CA GLY A 738 42.98 -17.26 -8.62
C GLY A 738 43.54 -17.18 -7.20
N LYS A 739 42.82 -16.53 -6.28
CA LYS A 739 43.21 -16.47 -4.85
C LYS A 739 43.23 -17.86 -4.19
N MET A 740 42.29 -18.75 -4.50
CA MET A 740 42.29 -20.12 -3.96
C MET A 740 43.44 -20.96 -4.52
N TYR A 741 43.79 -20.83 -5.81
CA TYR A 741 44.98 -21.48 -6.37
C TYR A 741 46.27 -20.95 -5.74
N GLN A 742 46.39 -19.63 -5.53
CA GLN A 742 47.52 -19.02 -4.82
C GLN A 742 47.67 -19.61 -3.40
N LEU A 743 46.59 -19.67 -2.62
CA LEU A 743 46.58 -20.24 -1.27
C LEU A 743 46.82 -21.77 -1.25
N ALA A 744 46.45 -22.47 -2.32
CA ALA A 744 46.76 -23.88 -2.53
C ALA A 744 48.23 -24.15 -2.94
N GLY A 745 49.04 -23.10 -3.13
CA GLY A 745 50.44 -23.17 -3.56
C GLY A 745 50.63 -23.29 -5.09
N ASP A 746 49.57 -23.11 -5.87
CA ASP A 746 49.59 -23.24 -7.34
C ASP A 746 49.57 -21.86 -8.02
N ALA A 747 50.72 -21.17 -7.92
CA ALA A 747 50.89 -19.83 -8.47
C ALA A 747 50.72 -19.80 -10.01
N ASP A 748 51.04 -20.90 -10.70
CA ASP A 748 50.99 -20.96 -12.17
C ASP A 748 49.56 -21.07 -12.70
N HIS A 749 48.65 -21.78 -12.01
CA HIS A 749 47.22 -21.74 -12.34
C HIS A 749 46.59 -20.42 -11.88
N ALA A 750 46.99 -19.90 -10.71
CA ALA A 750 46.52 -18.60 -10.23
C ALA A 750 46.81 -17.48 -11.23
N GLN A 751 48.06 -17.36 -11.70
CA GLN A 751 48.46 -16.36 -12.70
C GLN A 751 47.64 -16.50 -13.99
N ARG A 752 47.55 -17.71 -14.57
CA ARG A 752 46.82 -17.95 -15.82
C ARG A 752 45.31 -17.65 -15.72
N ILE A 753 44.68 -17.85 -14.56
CA ILE A 753 43.26 -17.50 -14.38
C ILE A 753 43.08 -15.98 -14.32
N LEU A 754 43.99 -15.25 -13.65
CA LEU A 754 43.89 -13.80 -13.51
C LEU A 754 44.32 -13.03 -14.76
N GLU A 755 45.31 -13.51 -15.53
CA GLU A 755 45.73 -12.89 -16.80
C GLU A 755 44.68 -13.02 -17.92
N ASN A 756 43.72 -13.94 -17.78
CA ASN A 756 42.57 -14.08 -18.69
C ASN A 756 41.39 -13.13 -18.33
N ILE A 757 41.56 -12.25 -17.34
CA ILE A 757 40.58 -11.21 -16.99
C ILE A 757 40.95 -9.92 -17.74
N THR A 758 40.01 -9.40 -18.53
CA THR A 758 40.18 -8.21 -19.38
C THR A 758 39.78 -6.93 -18.65
N GLU A 759 40.68 -5.93 -18.64
CA GLU A 759 40.51 -4.67 -17.88
C GLU A 759 39.21 -3.92 -18.25
N GLU A 760 38.81 -3.94 -19.53
CA GLU A 760 37.62 -3.25 -20.04
C GLU A 760 36.27 -3.80 -19.49
N GLU A 761 36.27 -4.95 -18.80
CA GLU A 761 35.07 -5.57 -18.22
C GLU A 761 34.91 -5.32 -16.70
N LEU A 762 35.85 -4.63 -16.04
CA LEU A 762 35.92 -4.56 -14.57
C LEU A 762 35.38 -3.24 -13.98
N PRO A 763 34.50 -3.30 -12.95
CA PRO A 763 34.30 -2.19 -12.04
C PRO A 763 35.61 -1.87 -11.28
N VAL A 764 35.88 -0.59 -11.00
CA VAL A 764 37.14 -0.12 -10.36
C VAL A 764 37.50 -0.91 -9.10
N ASP A 765 36.53 -1.18 -8.23
CA ASP A 765 36.72 -1.93 -6.97
C ASP A 765 37.12 -3.40 -7.19
N LEU A 766 36.83 -3.95 -8.37
CA LEU A 766 37.26 -5.28 -8.79
C LEU A 766 38.59 -5.25 -9.54
N GLU A 767 38.83 -4.23 -10.38
CA GLU A 767 40.12 -4.00 -11.03
C GLU A 767 41.24 -3.88 -9.99
N VAL A 768 41.04 -3.08 -8.95
CA VAL A 768 42.06 -2.89 -7.89
C VAL A 768 42.32 -4.18 -7.11
N ARG A 769 41.28 -4.94 -6.76
CA ARG A 769 41.45 -6.25 -6.09
C ARG A 769 42.16 -7.27 -6.98
N TRP A 770 41.93 -7.22 -8.29
CA TRP A 770 42.62 -8.05 -9.29
C TRP A 770 44.10 -7.68 -9.41
N LEU A 771 44.42 -6.38 -9.56
CA LEU A 771 45.79 -5.87 -9.59
C LEU A 771 46.57 -6.25 -8.32
N ASN A 772 46.00 -6.09 -7.13
CA ASN A 772 46.67 -6.46 -5.89
C ASN A 772 46.88 -7.98 -5.76
N THR A 773 45.92 -8.81 -6.20
CA THR A 773 46.06 -10.27 -6.18
C THR A 773 47.12 -10.76 -7.17
N LEU A 774 47.19 -10.17 -8.37
CA LEU A 774 48.25 -10.44 -9.34
C LEU A 774 49.62 -9.97 -8.83
N ALA A 775 49.67 -8.81 -8.16
CA ALA A 775 50.88 -8.32 -7.50
C ALA A 775 51.38 -9.26 -6.38
N GLU A 776 50.50 -9.86 -5.58
CA GLU A 776 50.91 -10.88 -4.59
C GLU A 776 51.52 -12.14 -5.23
N ILE A 777 50.98 -12.57 -6.37
CA ILE A 777 51.54 -13.72 -7.10
C ILE A 777 52.93 -13.36 -7.64
N TYR A 778 53.12 -12.14 -8.13
CA TYR A 778 54.42 -11.62 -8.55
C TYR A 778 55.39 -11.41 -7.37
N GLU A 779 54.93 -11.01 -6.17
CA GLU A 779 55.73 -11.05 -4.94
C GLU A 779 56.23 -12.47 -4.64
N GLY A 780 55.33 -13.46 -4.72
CA GLY A 780 55.64 -14.88 -4.49
C GLY A 780 56.61 -15.47 -5.52
N GLN A 781 56.58 -14.96 -6.76
CA GLN A 781 57.53 -15.28 -7.84
C GLN A 781 58.82 -14.42 -7.80
N HIS A 782 59.00 -13.58 -6.77
CA HIS A 782 60.12 -12.63 -6.62
C HIS A 782 60.23 -11.55 -7.72
N LYS A 783 59.16 -11.33 -8.50
CA LYS A 783 59.02 -10.28 -9.52
C LYS A 783 58.65 -8.92 -8.89
N PHE A 784 59.46 -8.46 -7.94
CA PHE A 784 59.10 -7.33 -7.06
C PHE A 784 58.78 -6.02 -7.83
N LYS A 785 59.45 -5.74 -8.95
CA LYS A 785 59.18 -4.54 -9.76
C LYS A 785 57.82 -4.60 -10.46
N ASP A 786 57.44 -5.77 -10.96
CA ASP A 786 56.16 -5.94 -11.66
C ASP A 786 55.01 -5.86 -10.64
N ALA A 787 55.20 -6.41 -9.43
CA ALA A 787 54.29 -6.24 -8.30
C ALA A 787 54.16 -4.77 -7.85
N GLU A 788 55.26 -4.01 -7.79
CA GLU A 788 55.28 -2.58 -7.46
C GLU A 788 54.51 -1.74 -8.48
N ILE A 789 54.66 -2.02 -9.79
CA ILE A 789 53.91 -1.37 -10.86
C ILE A 789 52.40 -1.66 -10.72
N LEU A 790 52.01 -2.91 -10.48
CA LEU A 790 50.61 -3.31 -10.30
C LEU A 790 49.96 -2.64 -9.07
N LYS A 791 50.65 -2.61 -7.92
CA LYS A 791 50.19 -1.89 -6.71
C LYS A 791 50.09 -0.38 -6.96
N THR A 792 51.02 0.20 -7.72
CA THR A 792 50.97 1.62 -8.07
C THR A 792 49.78 1.93 -8.97
N LYS A 793 49.47 1.09 -9.96
CA LYS A 793 48.25 1.20 -10.78
C LYS A 793 47.00 1.11 -9.90
N ALA A 794 46.91 0.11 -9.02
CA ALA A 794 45.83 -0.07 -8.05
C ALA A 794 45.57 1.19 -7.20
N ASN A 795 46.62 1.72 -6.55
CA ASN A 795 46.53 2.93 -5.72
C ASN A 795 46.09 4.17 -6.53
N SER A 796 46.44 4.25 -7.82
CA SER A 796 46.05 5.36 -8.71
C SER A 796 44.59 5.32 -9.18
N LEU A 797 43.98 4.13 -9.22
CA LEU A 797 42.59 3.92 -9.63
C LEU A 797 41.61 4.19 -8.49
N ARG A 798 41.92 3.70 -7.28
CA ARG A 798 41.17 3.99 -6.07
C ARG A 798 42.07 3.99 -4.84
N THR A 799 42.33 5.19 -4.34
CA THR A 799 42.91 5.44 -3.02
C THR A 799 41.99 4.85 -1.95
N LEU A 800 42.51 3.91 -1.15
CA LEU A 800 41.87 3.40 0.06
C LEU A 800 42.93 3.15 1.14
N PRO A 801 42.56 3.26 2.43
CA PRO A 801 43.46 2.98 3.54
C PRO A 801 44.06 1.56 3.45
N GLU A 802 43.27 0.58 3.04
CA GLU A 802 43.68 -0.82 2.89
C GLU A 802 44.78 -1.00 1.84
N HIS A 803 44.70 -0.31 0.69
CA HIS A 803 45.69 -0.45 -0.38
C HIS A 803 47.02 0.21 0.00
N HIS A 804 46.96 1.35 0.71
CA HIS A 804 48.13 1.97 1.33
C HIS A 804 48.73 1.09 2.43
N PHE A 805 47.93 0.41 3.24
CA PHE A 805 48.41 -0.57 4.22
C PHE A 805 49.07 -1.79 3.55
N GLU A 806 48.49 -2.38 2.51
CA GLU A 806 49.09 -3.47 1.74
C GLU A 806 50.41 -3.05 1.05
N SER A 807 50.48 -1.81 0.57
CA SER A 807 51.70 -1.22 0.03
C SER A 807 52.77 -1.04 1.11
N GLY A 808 52.38 -0.57 2.31
CA GLY A 808 53.26 -0.46 3.47
C GLY A 808 53.81 -1.82 3.93
N LEU A 809 52.98 -2.86 3.95
CA LEU A 809 53.40 -4.23 4.24
C LEU A 809 54.40 -4.74 3.19
N PHE A 810 54.19 -4.46 1.90
CA PHE A 810 55.11 -4.83 0.83
C PHE A 810 56.48 -4.14 0.99
N TYR A 811 56.52 -2.82 1.20
CA TYR A 811 57.77 -2.10 1.46
C TYR A 811 58.43 -2.54 2.78
N GLN A 812 57.65 -2.88 3.81
CA GLN A 812 58.15 -3.46 5.07
C GLN A 812 58.83 -4.82 4.84
N LYS A 813 58.30 -5.71 4.00
CA LYS A 813 58.95 -6.98 3.61
C LYS A 813 60.29 -6.74 2.89
N LEU A 814 60.34 -5.72 2.02
CA LEU A 814 61.54 -5.36 1.25
C LEU A 814 62.60 -4.58 2.05
N GLY A 815 62.29 -4.16 3.29
CA GLY A 815 63.18 -3.29 4.08
C GLY A 815 63.24 -1.85 3.58
N LEU A 816 62.30 -1.43 2.75
CA LEU A 816 62.15 -0.06 2.23
C LEU A 816 61.39 0.79 3.26
N TRP A 817 62.03 1.03 4.40
CA TRP A 817 61.37 1.54 5.61
C TRP A 817 60.73 2.92 5.46
N ASN A 818 61.29 3.80 4.63
CA ASN A 818 60.73 5.14 4.41
C ASN A 818 59.41 5.06 3.63
N ASP A 819 59.38 4.26 2.57
CA ASP A 819 58.22 4.06 1.70
C ASP A 819 57.12 3.28 2.45
N ALA A 820 57.52 2.37 3.35
CA ALA A 820 56.62 1.74 4.31
C ALA A 820 56.01 2.75 5.29
N ILE A 821 56.80 3.67 5.86
CA ILE A 821 56.29 4.75 6.75
C ILE A 821 55.30 5.63 6.01
N ILE A 822 55.66 6.14 4.82
CA ILE A 822 54.78 6.99 4.01
C ILE A 822 53.45 6.27 3.75
N SER A 823 53.51 5.00 3.33
CA SER A 823 52.30 4.21 3.04
C SER A 823 51.43 3.98 4.28
N PHE A 824 52.03 3.64 5.43
CA PHE A 824 51.28 3.46 6.68
C PHE A 824 50.75 4.78 7.27
N GLU A 825 51.47 5.89 7.09
CA GLU A 825 51.00 7.22 7.52
C GLU A 825 49.87 7.74 6.63
N THR A 826 49.88 7.48 5.31
CA THR A 826 48.73 7.73 4.43
C THR A 826 47.52 6.90 4.88
N ALA A 827 47.67 5.59 5.05
CA ALA A 827 46.58 4.71 5.51
C ALA A 827 45.97 5.17 6.86
N LEU A 828 46.82 5.54 7.83
CA LEU A 828 46.39 6.03 9.14
C LEU A 828 45.84 7.47 9.11
N SER A 829 46.13 8.25 8.06
CA SER A 829 45.51 9.57 7.86
C SER A 829 44.08 9.47 7.31
N GLU A 830 43.79 8.41 6.55
CA GLU A 830 42.47 8.14 5.97
C GLU A 830 41.55 7.35 6.93
N ASP A 831 42.09 6.39 7.70
CA ASP A 831 41.43 5.78 8.87
C ASP A 831 42.25 5.97 10.17
N PRO A 832 42.05 7.10 10.89
CA PRO A 832 42.75 7.40 12.15
C PRO A 832 42.36 6.54 13.36
N GLN A 833 41.42 5.59 13.21
CA GLN A 833 41.04 4.66 14.28
C GLN A 833 41.58 3.24 14.03
N ASN A 834 42.30 3.03 12.92
CA ASN A 834 42.83 1.71 12.58
C ASN A 834 44.02 1.31 13.44
N VAL A 835 43.73 0.56 14.52
CA VAL A 835 44.74 -0.02 15.41
C VAL A 835 45.77 -0.87 14.64
N SER A 836 45.40 -1.55 13.56
CA SER A 836 46.33 -2.36 12.77
C SER A 836 47.38 -1.49 12.05
N TYR A 837 46.95 -0.43 11.37
CA TYR A 837 47.84 0.45 10.62
C TYR A 837 48.81 1.18 11.58
N ALA A 838 48.28 1.70 12.69
CA ALA A 838 49.08 2.31 13.75
C ALA A 838 50.10 1.31 14.34
N LYS A 839 49.70 0.05 14.57
CA LYS A 839 50.59 -0.98 15.13
C LYS A 839 51.74 -1.33 14.18
N HIS A 840 51.48 -1.45 12.89
CA HIS A 840 52.52 -1.68 11.88
C HIS A 840 53.47 -0.47 11.73
N LEU A 841 52.94 0.75 11.69
CA LEU A 841 53.75 1.97 11.71
C LEU A 841 54.67 2.03 12.93
N GLY A 842 54.14 1.71 14.12
CA GLY A 842 54.91 1.60 15.36
C GLY A 842 56.05 0.59 15.27
N TYR A 843 55.81 -0.62 14.75
CA TYR A 843 56.87 -1.61 14.54
C TYR A 843 57.92 -1.20 13.50
N VAL A 844 57.55 -0.49 12.43
CA VAL A 844 58.55 0.08 11.51
C VAL A 844 59.41 1.11 12.23
N TYR A 845 58.82 1.99 13.04
CA TYR A 845 59.57 2.92 13.89
C TYR A 845 60.51 2.21 14.88
N VAL A 846 60.11 1.08 15.49
CA VAL A 846 61.00 0.24 16.31
C VAL A 846 62.18 -0.31 15.50
N ASN A 847 61.94 -0.81 14.28
CA ASN A 847 62.98 -1.39 13.41
C ASN A 847 64.03 -0.35 13.00
N ILE A 848 63.62 0.88 12.63
CA ILE A 848 64.55 1.98 12.34
C ILE A 848 65.04 2.73 13.59
N ARG A 849 64.76 2.20 14.79
CA ARG A 849 65.23 2.69 16.10
C ARG A 849 64.72 4.08 16.50
N LYS A 850 63.61 4.51 15.91
CA LYS A 850 62.83 5.69 16.28
C LYS A 850 61.91 5.35 17.46
N TYR A 851 62.53 5.17 18.63
CA TYR A 851 61.84 4.63 19.80
C TYR A 851 60.82 5.60 20.40
N ASP A 852 61.08 6.91 20.38
CA ASP A 852 60.14 7.91 20.90
C ASP A 852 58.90 8.03 20.01
N GLU A 853 59.05 7.98 18.68
CA GLU A 853 57.92 7.90 17.75
C GLU A 853 57.12 6.60 17.92
N ALA A 854 57.80 5.45 18.05
CA ALA A 854 57.15 4.16 18.30
C ALA A 854 56.36 4.15 19.62
N ILE A 855 56.92 4.71 20.70
CA ILE A 855 56.22 4.88 21.99
C ILE A 855 54.99 5.76 21.80
N SER A 856 55.11 6.91 21.12
CA SER A 856 53.97 7.82 20.89
C SER A 856 52.83 7.16 20.09
N VAL A 857 53.15 6.30 19.13
CA VAL A 857 52.15 5.53 18.38
C VAL A 857 51.50 4.43 19.24
N PHE A 858 52.28 3.64 19.97
CA PHE A 858 51.73 2.59 20.83
C PHE A 858 50.97 3.13 22.06
N GLU A 859 51.39 4.24 22.68
CA GLU A 859 50.65 4.90 23.77
C GLU A 859 49.27 5.42 23.29
N LYS A 860 49.14 5.85 22.02
CA LYS A 860 47.84 6.21 21.42
C LYS A 860 46.91 5.01 21.23
N ILE A 861 47.43 3.90 20.69
CA ILE A 861 46.65 2.66 20.51
C ILE A 861 46.09 2.19 21.86
N VAL A 862 46.94 2.16 22.89
CA VAL A 862 46.56 1.77 24.25
C VAL A 862 45.51 2.71 24.86
N ALA A 863 45.57 4.01 24.56
CA ALA A 863 44.56 4.96 25.01
C ALA A 863 43.21 4.81 24.29
N GLN A 864 43.19 4.20 23.09
CA GLN A 864 41.98 3.91 22.31
C GLN A 864 41.38 2.55 22.68
N ASP A 865 42.19 1.48 22.75
CA ASP A 865 41.78 0.15 23.22
C ASP A 865 42.66 -0.35 24.37
N PRO A 866 42.20 -0.21 25.64
CA PRO A 866 42.86 -0.76 26.82
C PRO A 866 42.98 -2.30 26.87
N ARG A 867 42.50 -3.02 25.85
CA ARG A 867 42.68 -4.47 25.68
C ARG A 867 43.85 -4.82 24.76
N ALA A 868 44.56 -3.84 24.20
CA ALA A 868 45.81 -4.02 23.43
C ALA A 868 47.00 -4.39 24.36
N HIS A 869 46.82 -5.42 25.18
CA HIS A 869 47.68 -5.79 26.29
C HIS A 869 49.07 -6.29 25.87
N ASP A 870 49.21 -6.77 24.63
CA ASP A 870 50.49 -7.18 24.06
C ASP A 870 51.44 -5.98 23.87
N LEU A 871 50.89 -4.79 23.58
CA LEU A 871 51.66 -3.55 23.51
C LEU A 871 52.14 -3.05 24.89
N TYR A 872 51.58 -3.49 26.01
CA TYR A 872 52.06 -3.08 27.35
C TYR A 872 53.49 -3.57 27.60
N LYS A 873 53.81 -4.79 27.15
CA LYS A 873 55.16 -5.37 27.19
C LYS A 873 56.12 -4.61 26.27
N GLU A 874 55.70 -4.33 25.04
CA GLU A 874 56.51 -3.57 24.07
C GLU A 874 56.79 -2.14 24.56
N LEU A 875 55.79 -1.44 25.11
CA LEU A 875 55.97 -0.14 25.73
C LEU A 875 56.93 -0.18 26.93
N GLY A 876 56.87 -1.23 27.76
CA GLY A 876 57.85 -1.45 28.83
C GLY A 876 59.28 -1.58 28.29
N TYR A 877 59.49 -2.43 27.29
CA TYR A 877 60.81 -2.61 26.67
C TYR A 877 61.30 -1.35 25.93
N LEU A 878 60.43 -0.60 25.24
CA LEU A 878 60.83 0.63 24.55
C LEU A 878 61.21 1.74 25.54
N ASN A 879 60.43 1.91 26.62
CA ASN A 879 60.79 2.85 27.69
C ASN A 879 62.12 2.45 28.36
N MET A 880 62.41 1.15 28.48
CA MET A 880 63.71 0.67 28.95
C MET A 880 64.86 1.00 27.97
N LYS A 881 64.62 1.03 26.64
CA LYS A 881 65.63 1.41 25.63
C LYS A 881 66.03 2.88 25.70
N ILE A 882 65.06 3.77 25.93
CA ILE A 882 65.31 5.21 26.17
C ILE A 882 65.70 5.53 27.62
N ALA A 883 65.92 4.51 28.46
CA ALA A 883 66.24 4.62 29.89
C ALA A 883 65.19 5.36 30.75
N ALA A 884 63.94 5.41 30.29
CA ALA A 884 62.77 5.87 31.06
C ALA A 884 62.31 4.77 32.04
N ASN A 885 63.20 4.35 32.93
CA ASN A 885 63.07 3.15 33.76
C ASN A 885 61.77 3.12 34.58
N ASP A 886 61.33 4.25 35.14
CA ASP A 886 60.10 4.32 35.93
C ASP A 886 58.82 4.14 35.08
N LYS A 887 58.83 4.65 33.83
CA LYS A 887 57.78 4.36 32.84
C LYS A 887 57.79 2.88 32.44
N ALA A 888 58.97 2.28 32.26
CA ALA A 888 59.10 0.87 31.92
C ALA A 888 58.51 -0.03 33.02
N ILE A 889 58.81 0.24 34.29
CA ILE A 889 58.18 -0.42 35.45
C ILE A 889 56.66 -0.24 35.43
N SER A 890 56.16 0.97 35.15
CA SER A 890 54.71 1.22 35.08
C SER A 890 54.02 0.41 33.96
N TRP A 891 54.63 0.33 32.78
CA TRP A 891 54.11 -0.43 31.65
C TRP A 891 54.19 -1.96 31.86
N PHE A 892 55.27 -2.48 32.44
CA PHE A 892 55.35 -3.90 32.81
C PHE A 892 54.34 -4.29 33.90
N ASN A 893 54.08 -3.43 34.90
CA ASN A 893 53.02 -3.68 35.88
C ASN A 893 51.63 -3.70 35.25
N ARG A 894 51.35 -2.85 34.25
CA ARG A 894 50.09 -2.92 33.47
C ARG A 894 49.96 -4.22 32.68
N ALA A 895 51.05 -4.71 32.08
CA ALA A 895 51.08 -6.00 31.41
C ALA A 895 50.75 -7.16 32.36
N ILE A 896 51.36 -7.17 33.56
CA ILE A 896 51.08 -8.17 34.59
C ILE A 896 49.62 -8.11 35.06
N ASN A 897 49.13 -6.93 35.44
CA ASN A 897 47.78 -6.80 35.99
C ASN A 897 46.71 -7.24 34.98
N HIS A 898 46.78 -6.82 33.72
CA HIS A 898 45.85 -7.29 32.69
C HIS A 898 45.95 -8.81 32.47
N ARG A 899 47.14 -9.40 32.55
CA ARG A 899 47.34 -10.85 32.36
C ARG A 899 46.69 -11.67 33.48
N LEU A 900 46.58 -11.11 34.69
CA LEU A 900 45.93 -11.70 35.87
C LEU A 900 44.41 -11.41 35.88
N GLU A 901 43.98 -10.18 35.65
CA GLU A 901 42.56 -9.78 35.59
C GLU A 901 41.79 -10.50 34.47
N GLY A 902 42.48 -10.84 33.36
CA GLY A 902 41.93 -11.64 32.27
C GLY A 902 41.70 -13.12 32.58
N HIS A 903 42.01 -13.60 33.79
CA HIS A 903 41.83 -14.99 34.22
C HIS A 903 40.97 -15.06 35.49
N ASN A 904 39.66 -14.86 35.33
CA ASN A 904 38.63 -15.13 36.35
C ASN A 904 38.40 -16.64 36.59
N ASP A 905 39.47 -17.38 36.84
CA ASP A 905 39.48 -18.58 37.70
C ASP A 905 40.92 -19.00 37.96
N ALA A 906 41.26 -19.30 39.21
CA ALA A 906 42.60 -19.72 39.61
C ALA A 906 42.81 -21.24 39.37
N ASP A 907 42.81 -21.69 38.12
CA ASP A 907 43.19 -23.08 37.78
C ASP A 907 44.72 -23.27 37.88
N PRO A 908 45.26 -24.08 38.81
CA PRO A 908 46.71 -24.22 39.04
C PRO A 908 47.46 -25.03 37.97
N LYS A 909 47.00 -24.98 36.71
CA LYS A 909 47.39 -25.92 35.64
C LYS A 909 47.79 -25.27 34.30
N ASN A 910 47.82 -23.94 34.21
CA ASN A 910 48.21 -23.25 32.98
C ASN A 910 49.62 -22.62 33.09
N PRO A 911 50.72 -23.41 32.97
CA PRO A 911 52.07 -22.93 33.29
C PRO A 911 52.58 -21.81 32.38
N GLU A 912 52.02 -21.65 31.17
CA GLU A 912 52.47 -20.62 30.22
C GLU A 912 52.09 -19.19 30.65
N SER A 913 51.03 -19.01 31.46
CA SER A 913 50.71 -17.68 32.03
C SER A 913 51.67 -17.27 33.15
N ASP A 914 52.19 -18.23 33.91
CA ASP A 914 53.13 -17.96 35.01
C ASP A 914 54.52 -17.54 34.48
N GLU A 915 55.00 -18.17 33.41
CA GLU A 915 56.36 -17.93 32.90
C GLU A 915 56.54 -16.52 32.32
N GLU A 916 55.54 -15.95 31.63
CA GLU A 916 55.61 -14.56 31.15
C GLU A 916 55.49 -13.55 32.31
N VAL A 917 54.59 -13.78 33.28
CA VAL A 917 54.44 -12.90 34.44
C VAL A 917 55.69 -12.90 35.32
N GLU A 918 56.31 -14.06 35.57
CA GLU A 918 57.58 -14.17 36.32
C GLU A 918 58.73 -13.52 35.53
N HIS A 919 58.76 -13.59 34.20
CA HIS A 919 59.74 -12.87 33.38
C HIS A 919 59.58 -11.35 33.50
N LEU A 920 58.36 -10.82 33.38
CA LEU A 920 58.09 -9.39 33.54
C LEU A 920 58.43 -8.90 34.96
N ARG A 921 58.17 -9.72 36.00
CA ARG A 921 58.58 -9.45 37.39
C ARG A 921 60.10 -9.38 37.53
N LYS A 922 60.87 -10.15 36.75
CA LYS A 922 62.35 -10.07 36.71
C LYS A 922 62.84 -8.81 35.99
N GLU A 923 62.21 -8.39 34.90
CA GLU A 923 62.55 -7.12 34.24
C GLU A 923 62.25 -5.91 35.15
N ILE A 924 61.11 -5.93 35.86
CA ILE A 924 60.82 -4.96 36.92
C ILE A 924 61.90 -5.02 38.01
N HIS A 925 62.28 -6.21 38.49
CA HIS A 925 63.32 -6.34 39.51
C HIS A 925 64.66 -5.73 39.05
N LYS A 926 65.13 -5.97 37.83
CA LYS A 926 66.36 -5.32 37.29
C LYS A 926 66.27 -3.79 37.34
N LEU A 927 65.09 -3.25 37.01
CA LEU A 927 64.81 -1.82 36.97
C LEU A 927 64.60 -1.20 38.35
N GLU A 928 64.03 -1.93 39.32
CA GLU A 928 63.83 -1.50 40.71
C GLU A 928 65.07 -1.66 41.59
N ASN A 929 65.92 -2.66 41.33
CA ASN A 929 67.04 -3.01 42.20
C ASN A 929 67.99 -1.81 42.37
N ARG A 930 68.17 -1.39 43.63
CA ARG A 930 69.11 -0.33 44.04
C ARG A 930 70.22 -0.87 44.92
N PHE A 931 70.00 -1.95 45.65
CA PHE A 931 70.97 -2.54 46.57
C PHE A 931 70.92 -4.05 46.45
N ASN A 932 72.10 -4.69 46.42
CA ASN A 932 72.24 -6.13 46.65
C ASN A 932 73.20 -6.33 47.83
N PHE A 933 72.87 -7.28 48.70
CA PHE A 933 73.69 -7.73 49.81
C PHE A 933 73.98 -9.23 49.65
N THR A 934 75.21 -9.65 49.91
CA THR A 934 75.57 -11.08 49.92
C THR A 934 76.52 -11.36 51.07
N LEU A 935 76.07 -12.17 52.03
CA LEU A 935 76.87 -12.71 53.12
C LEU A 935 77.21 -14.17 52.79
N TYR A 936 78.48 -14.55 52.86
CA TYR A 936 78.90 -15.93 52.66
C TYR A 936 79.90 -16.41 53.71
N GLN A 937 79.93 -17.72 53.94
CA GLN A 937 80.94 -18.43 54.72
C GLN A 937 81.24 -19.77 54.04
N MET A 938 82.52 -20.07 53.85
CA MET A 938 83.02 -21.33 53.32
C MET A 938 83.82 -22.06 54.38
N TYR A 939 83.78 -23.38 54.34
CA TYR A 939 84.49 -24.25 55.26
C TYR A 939 85.07 -25.46 54.53
N ARG A 940 86.39 -25.59 54.59
CA ARG A 940 87.19 -26.66 54.01
C ARG A 940 88.14 -27.18 55.10
N PRO A 941 87.97 -28.42 55.61
CA PRO A 941 88.79 -28.97 56.70
C PRO A 941 90.28 -29.02 56.36
N ASN A 942 90.61 -29.42 55.11
CA ASN A 942 91.98 -29.56 54.61
C ASN A 942 92.22 -28.60 53.43
N THR A 943 93.10 -27.62 53.62
CA THR A 943 93.52 -26.62 52.62
C THR A 943 94.93 -26.89 52.12
N HIS A 944 95.23 -26.56 50.86
CA HIS A 944 96.57 -26.77 50.27
C HIS A 944 97.54 -25.61 50.54
N ASN A 945 97.00 -24.40 50.70
CA ASN A 945 97.77 -23.16 50.77
C ASN A 945 98.47 -23.00 52.13
N LYS A 946 99.55 -22.21 52.17
CA LYS A 946 100.29 -21.85 53.40
C LYS A 946 99.92 -20.49 53.98
N THR A 947 98.82 -19.89 53.52
CA THR A 947 98.44 -18.50 53.82
C THR A 947 96.97 -18.38 54.17
N ASN A 948 96.68 -17.67 55.27
CA ASN A 948 95.33 -17.44 55.76
C ASN A 948 94.74 -16.09 55.28
N ALA A 949 95.47 -15.28 54.51
CA ALA A 949 94.96 -14.02 53.95
C ALA A 949 93.74 -14.25 53.01
N PRO A 950 92.65 -13.46 53.09
CA PRO A 950 91.50 -13.61 52.21
C PRO A 950 91.82 -13.30 50.76
N SER A 951 91.16 -14.01 49.85
CA SER A 951 91.27 -13.76 48.42
C SER A 951 90.44 -12.55 47.99
N GLY A 952 91.08 -11.60 47.29
CA GLY A 952 90.40 -10.54 46.55
C GLY A 952 89.65 -11.04 45.30
N VAL A 953 89.95 -12.24 44.80
CA VAL A 953 89.41 -12.79 43.53
C VAL A 953 88.74 -14.15 43.75
N GLY A 954 87.67 -14.44 43.02
CA GLY A 954 86.83 -15.63 43.17
C GLY A 954 85.72 -15.42 44.19
N THR A 955 84.52 -15.90 43.85
CA THR A 955 83.32 -15.96 44.71
C THR A 955 82.52 -17.20 44.31
N GLY A 956 82.63 -18.29 45.07
CA GLY A 956 82.13 -19.61 44.72
C GLY A 956 82.80 -20.70 45.55
N GLY A 957 82.59 -21.98 45.27
CA GLY A 957 83.17 -23.10 46.03
C GLY A 957 84.65 -23.33 45.71
N SER A 958 85.40 -22.25 45.52
CA SER A 958 86.69 -22.13 44.84
C SER A 958 87.70 -21.30 45.65
N ILE A 959 87.57 -21.33 46.98
CA ILE A 959 88.34 -20.53 47.93
C ILE A 959 88.78 -21.40 49.12
N LEU A 960 89.70 -20.88 49.93
CA LEU A 960 89.95 -21.26 51.31
C LEU A 960 88.65 -21.28 52.17
N SER A 961 88.78 -21.70 53.42
CA SER A 961 87.77 -21.41 54.45
C SER A 961 87.69 -19.89 54.67
N GLN A 962 86.88 -19.22 53.87
CA GLN A 962 86.75 -17.77 53.81
C GLN A 962 85.27 -17.38 53.93
N GLY A 963 84.99 -16.31 54.69
CA GLY A 963 83.71 -15.62 54.66
C GLY A 963 83.84 -14.21 54.10
N GLY A 964 82.69 -13.60 53.85
CA GLY A 964 82.64 -12.24 53.34
C GLY A 964 81.24 -11.66 53.32
N ILE A 965 81.19 -10.33 53.31
CA ILE A 965 80.01 -9.53 53.03
C ILE A 965 80.32 -8.69 51.80
N ASP A 966 79.64 -8.93 50.70
CA ASP A 966 79.61 -8.07 49.51
C ASP A 966 78.34 -7.20 49.55
N MET A 967 78.48 -5.91 49.26
CA MET A 967 77.40 -4.95 49.05
C MET A 967 77.58 -4.24 47.71
N THR A 968 76.48 -4.01 46.99
CA THR A 968 76.48 -3.17 45.78
C THR A 968 75.32 -2.18 45.78
N TYR A 969 75.56 -0.98 45.27
CA TYR A 969 74.56 0.08 45.09
C TYR A 969 74.47 0.50 43.62
N GLN A 970 73.26 0.58 43.08
CA GLN A 970 72.94 0.90 41.69
C GLN A 970 72.27 2.29 41.61
N PRO A 971 72.99 3.36 41.21
CA PRO A 971 72.46 4.73 41.26
C PRO A 971 71.30 4.95 40.27
N PRO A 972 70.15 5.54 40.65
CA PRO A 972 68.93 5.54 39.82
C PRO A 972 69.08 6.02 38.36
N VAL A 973 69.90 7.06 38.12
CA VAL A 973 69.98 7.75 36.81
C VAL A 973 71.01 7.14 35.84
N ILE A 974 72.01 6.42 36.36
CA ILE A 974 73.13 5.86 35.58
C ILE A 974 73.31 4.34 35.76
N GLY A 975 72.71 3.78 36.81
CA GLY A 975 72.94 2.41 37.27
C GLY A 975 72.25 1.34 36.43
N PHE A 976 71.17 1.68 35.71
CA PHE A 976 70.60 0.82 34.67
C PHE A 976 70.25 1.64 33.43
N ARG A 977 70.77 1.26 32.26
CA ARG A 977 70.48 1.89 30.97
C ARG A 977 70.46 0.83 29.85
N ASP A 978 69.27 0.32 29.54
CA ASP A 978 69.02 -0.70 28.49
C ASP A 978 70.04 -1.86 28.58
N GLU A 979 69.87 -2.69 29.63
CA GLU A 979 70.69 -3.85 29.98
C GLU A 979 72.18 -3.59 30.30
N ARG A 980 72.61 -2.33 30.36
CA ARG A 980 73.92 -1.94 30.91
C ARG A 980 73.77 -1.51 32.36
N ILE A 981 74.64 -2.04 33.23
CA ILE A 981 74.52 -1.89 34.69
C ILE A 981 75.78 -1.21 35.24
N PHE A 982 75.62 -0.11 35.99
CA PHE A 982 76.72 0.54 36.74
C PHE A 982 76.43 0.48 38.23
N GLN A 983 77.38 -0.01 39.01
CA GLN A 983 77.25 -0.23 40.44
C GLN A 983 78.49 0.23 41.20
N ILE A 984 78.28 0.89 42.33
CA ILE A 984 79.29 1.07 43.38
C ILE A 984 79.33 -0.24 44.19
N THR A 985 80.51 -0.71 44.58
CA THR A 985 80.70 -1.97 45.32
C THR A 985 81.52 -1.72 46.58
N SER A 986 81.22 -2.45 47.65
CA SER A 986 82.01 -2.45 48.88
C SER A 986 81.93 -3.82 49.55
N ARG A 987 83.00 -4.29 50.16
CA ARG A 987 83.05 -5.59 50.83
C ARG A 987 83.96 -5.65 52.04
N ILE A 988 83.71 -6.64 52.88
CA ILE A 988 84.57 -7.06 54.00
C ILE A 988 84.76 -8.57 53.88
N LEU A 989 86.00 -9.04 53.93
CA LEU A 989 86.38 -10.45 53.80
C LEU A 989 87.16 -10.90 55.04
N TRP A 990 87.08 -12.18 55.38
CA TRP A 990 87.84 -12.79 56.48
C TRP A 990 88.05 -14.29 56.21
N SER A 991 89.04 -14.89 56.87
CA SER A 991 89.33 -16.33 56.81
C SER A 991 89.02 -17.03 58.13
N THR A 992 88.93 -18.35 58.10
CA THR A 992 88.91 -19.22 59.29
C THR A 992 90.02 -20.27 59.18
N PRO A 993 90.71 -20.64 60.28
CA PRO A 993 91.78 -21.63 60.23
C PRO A 993 91.28 -23.03 59.78
N PRO A 994 92.18 -23.90 59.26
CA PRO A 994 91.84 -25.29 58.95
C PRO A 994 91.21 -26.02 60.15
N ASN A 995 90.17 -26.81 59.88
CA ASN A 995 89.33 -27.46 60.90
C ASN A 995 88.65 -26.53 61.93
N SER A 996 88.55 -25.22 61.65
CA SER A 996 87.88 -24.23 62.51
C SER A 996 86.86 -23.38 61.75
N LEU A 997 85.84 -22.92 62.48
CA LEU A 997 84.88 -21.89 62.05
C LEU A 997 85.08 -20.56 62.80
N ALA A 998 86.08 -20.47 63.69
CA ALA A 998 86.45 -19.20 64.31
C ALA A 998 87.07 -18.27 63.26
N ILE A 999 86.62 -17.01 63.25
CA ILE A 999 87.20 -15.98 62.37
C ILE A 999 88.60 -15.64 62.87
N GLU A 1000 89.57 -15.59 61.95
CA GLU A 1000 90.93 -15.15 62.22
C GLU A 1000 90.95 -13.62 62.19
N GLU A 1001 91.00 -12.96 63.35
CA GLU A 1001 90.82 -11.50 63.45
C GLU A 1001 91.87 -10.71 62.65
N ASP A 1002 93.09 -11.22 62.56
CA ASP A 1002 94.16 -10.64 61.73
C ASP A 1002 93.93 -10.80 60.22
N SER A 1003 92.89 -11.52 59.78
CA SER A 1003 92.60 -11.73 58.35
C SER A 1003 91.73 -10.65 57.71
N TYR A 1004 91.07 -9.77 58.47
CA TYR A 1004 90.05 -8.86 57.90
C TYR A 1004 90.59 -7.99 56.75
N GLN A 1005 89.91 -8.02 55.61
CA GLN A 1005 90.23 -7.27 54.40
C GLN A 1005 89.02 -6.45 53.95
N GLY A 1006 89.12 -5.13 53.94
CA GLY A 1006 88.12 -4.25 53.36
C GLY A 1006 88.32 -4.04 51.86
N GLY A 1007 87.26 -3.66 51.15
CA GLY A 1007 87.30 -3.26 49.74
C GLY A 1007 86.19 -2.26 49.38
N VAL A 1008 86.50 -1.26 48.55
CA VAL A 1008 85.52 -0.28 48.00
C VAL A 1008 85.88 0.07 46.56
N GLY A 1009 84.91 0.10 45.66
CA GLY A 1009 85.15 0.31 44.23
C GLY A 1009 83.91 0.56 43.38
N VAL A 1010 84.07 0.38 42.07
CA VAL A 1010 82.99 0.44 41.08
C VAL A 1010 83.08 -0.74 40.10
N ARG A 1011 81.92 -1.20 39.62
CA ARG A 1011 81.81 -2.20 38.54
C ARG A 1011 80.77 -1.81 37.49
N TYR A 1012 81.01 -2.19 36.25
CA TYR A 1012 80.19 -1.87 35.09
C TYR A 1012 80.01 -3.08 34.18
N LYS A 1013 78.76 -3.32 33.74
CA LYS A 1013 78.35 -4.29 32.72
C LYS A 1013 78.16 -3.55 31.38
N PRO A 1014 79.17 -3.49 30.49
CA PRO A 1014 79.08 -2.75 29.21
C PRO A 1014 78.19 -3.44 28.16
N PHE A 1015 78.09 -4.77 28.21
CA PHE A 1015 77.38 -5.58 27.23
C PHE A 1015 75.98 -5.96 27.72
N ARG A 1016 75.00 -5.97 26.83
CA ARG A 1016 73.60 -6.25 27.19
C ARG A 1016 73.35 -7.73 27.41
N LEU A 1017 73.70 -8.54 26.41
CA LEU A 1017 73.41 -9.97 26.33
C LEU A 1017 74.37 -10.85 27.16
N TYR A 1018 75.47 -10.29 27.64
CA TYR A 1018 76.54 -11.01 28.33
C TYR A 1018 76.68 -10.47 29.74
N ASN A 1019 76.66 -11.35 30.76
CA ASN A 1019 76.87 -10.94 32.15
C ASN A 1019 78.38 -10.81 32.46
N PHE A 1020 79.01 -9.88 31.74
CA PHE A 1020 80.41 -9.51 31.88
C PHE A 1020 80.50 -8.19 32.66
N PHE A 1021 81.14 -8.21 33.83
CA PHE A 1021 81.46 -7.03 34.61
C PHE A 1021 82.95 -6.74 34.58
N MET A 1022 83.30 -5.48 34.35
CA MET A 1022 84.64 -4.93 34.61
C MET A 1022 84.57 -3.94 35.78
N GLY A 1023 85.59 -3.89 36.62
CA GLY A 1023 85.61 -3.01 37.78
C GLY A 1023 87.01 -2.68 38.30
N ALA A 1024 87.06 -1.65 39.14
CA ALA A 1024 88.27 -1.22 39.84
C ALA A 1024 87.91 -0.99 41.32
N GLU A 1025 88.73 -1.53 42.21
CA GLU A 1025 88.47 -1.59 43.64
C GLU A 1025 89.76 -1.27 44.42
N ARG A 1026 89.63 -0.39 45.43
CA ARG A 1026 90.66 -0.22 46.44
C ARG A 1026 90.47 -1.30 47.50
N LEU A 1027 91.47 -2.16 47.66
CA LEU A 1027 91.59 -3.02 48.83
C LEU A 1027 92.22 -2.22 49.98
N ILE A 1028 91.62 -2.35 51.16
CA ILE A 1028 91.93 -1.59 52.37
C ILE A 1028 92.31 -2.61 53.44
N LYS A 1029 93.55 -2.53 53.96
CA LYS A 1029 94.00 -3.41 55.04
C LYS A 1029 93.21 -3.13 56.33
N ILE A 1030 92.75 -4.17 57.03
CA ILE A 1030 92.11 -4.05 58.35
C ILE A 1030 92.85 -4.92 59.38
N GLY A 1031 92.98 -6.23 59.12
CA GLY A 1031 93.79 -7.15 59.92
C GLY A 1031 95.21 -7.29 59.37
N ASP A 1032 96.15 -7.80 60.18
CA ASP A 1032 97.58 -7.79 59.86
C ASP A 1032 98.01 -8.68 58.67
N GLN A 1033 97.21 -9.68 58.31
CA GLN A 1033 97.43 -10.56 57.15
C GLN A 1033 96.83 -10.03 55.84
N ALA A 1034 95.96 -9.01 55.91
CA ALA A 1034 95.36 -8.39 54.73
C ALA A 1034 96.34 -7.42 54.04
N GLN A 1035 96.01 -7.01 52.81
CA GLN A 1035 96.83 -6.09 52.02
C GLN A 1035 96.10 -4.80 51.66
N ASP A 1036 96.86 -3.71 51.61
CA ASP A 1036 96.53 -2.53 50.83
C ASP A 1036 96.89 -2.80 49.37
N ASN A 1037 95.95 -2.56 48.44
CA ASN A 1037 96.19 -2.75 47.01
C ASN A 1037 95.13 -2.05 46.14
N TRP A 1038 95.37 -1.97 44.83
CA TRP A 1038 94.32 -1.75 43.83
C TRP A 1038 94.08 -3.03 43.04
N LEU A 1039 92.82 -3.46 42.98
CA LEU A 1039 92.38 -4.63 42.22
C LEU A 1039 91.55 -4.17 41.01
N PHE A 1040 92.03 -4.48 39.81
CA PHE A 1040 91.23 -4.43 38.58
C PHE A 1040 90.63 -5.82 38.34
N ARG A 1041 89.30 -5.91 38.24
CA ARG A 1041 88.57 -7.19 38.21
C ARG A 1041 87.72 -7.29 36.94
N GLN A 1042 87.75 -8.45 36.30
CA GLN A 1042 86.93 -8.81 35.14
C GLN A 1042 86.24 -10.15 35.42
N ALA A 1043 84.92 -10.12 35.61
CA ALA A 1043 84.12 -11.30 35.92
C ALA A 1043 83.10 -11.57 34.81
N TYR A 1044 82.98 -12.82 34.40
CA TYR A 1044 81.95 -13.32 33.49
C TYR A 1044 81.15 -14.41 34.18
N SER A 1045 79.81 -14.36 34.07
CA SER A 1045 78.97 -15.50 34.40
C SER A 1045 77.98 -15.83 33.29
N TRP A 1046 77.62 -17.10 33.23
CA TRP A 1046 76.48 -17.60 32.48
C TRP A 1046 75.88 -18.76 33.26
N ASP A 1047 74.56 -18.80 33.41
CA ASP A 1047 73.87 -19.95 33.95
C ASP A 1047 72.55 -20.20 33.21
N ASN A 1048 72.05 -21.42 33.36
CA ASN A 1048 70.72 -21.82 32.96
C ASN A 1048 70.09 -22.58 34.13
N GLY A 1049 69.09 -21.96 34.75
CA GLY A 1049 68.29 -22.59 35.79
C GLY A 1049 68.88 -22.53 37.19
N MET A 1050 69.75 -21.57 37.52
CA MET A 1050 70.04 -21.24 38.92
C MET A 1050 68.78 -20.72 39.64
N GLU A 1051 67.92 -20.01 38.90
CA GLU A 1051 66.66 -19.46 39.38
C GLU A 1051 65.61 -20.54 39.68
N LEU A 1052 64.76 -20.26 40.68
CA LEU A 1052 63.53 -21.00 40.94
C LEU A 1052 62.59 -20.92 39.72
N LYS A 1053 62.22 -22.09 39.17
CA LYS A 1053 61.16 -22.21 38.16
C LYS A 1053 59.88 -22.72 38.84
N ARG A 1054 58.98 -21.79 39.21
CA ARG A 1054 57.67 -22.10 39.82
C ARG A 1054 56.91 -23.13 38.97
N GLY A 1055 56.16 -24.02 39.61
CA GLY A 1055 55.35 -25.06 38.94
C GLY A 1055 56.13 -26.23 38.31
N LYS A 1056 57.37 -26.02 37.84
CA LYS A 1056 58.23 -27.07 37.30
C LYS A 1056 58.82 -27.93 38.43
N LYS A 1057 58.68 -29.26 38.30
CA LYS A 1057 59.17 -30.24 39.31
C LYS A 1057 60.68 -30.44 39.26
N CYS A 1058 61.26 -30.39 38.07
CA CYS A 1058 62.72 -30.44 37.87
C CYS A 1058 63.14 -29.77 36.56
N TRP A 1059 64.42 -29.42 36.45
CA TRP A 1059 65.05 -28.90 35.23
C TRP A 1059 66.56 -29.14 35.23
N ASN A 1060 67.18 -29.14 34.05
CA ASN A 1060 68.64 -29.17 33.94
C ASN A 1060 69.24 -27.86 34.47
N TYR A 1061 70.30 -27.97 35.27
CA TYR A 1061 71.09 -26.85 35.78
C TYR A 1061 72.48 -26.86 35.15
N SER A 1062 72.89 -25.73 34.59
CA SER A 1062 74.24 -25.52 34.07
C SER A 1062 74.73 -24.15 34.53
N SER A 1063 75.97 -24.03 34.99
CA SER A 1063 76.58 -22.72 35.23
C SER A 1063 78.07 -22.69 34.91
N PHE A 1064 78.52 -21.54 34.43
CA PHE A 1064 79.92 -21.20 34.23
C PHE A 1064 80.19 -19.82 34.85
N TYR A 1065 81.24 -19.75 35.66
CA TYR A 1065 81.74 -18.54 36.26
C TYR A 1065 83.25 -18.43 36.01
N MET A 1066 83.72 -17.24 35.67
CA MET A 1066 85.13 -16.94 35.50
C MET A 1066 85.42 -15.54 36.04
N ASP A 1067 86.52 -15.39 36.76
CA ASP A 1067 86.91 -14.14 37.42
C ASP A 1067 88.42 -13.96 37.33
N ALA A 1068 88.84 -12.84 36.73
CA ALA A 1068 90.23 -12.48 36.50
C ALA A 1068 90.52 -11.15 37.19
N GLY A 1069 91.44 -11.16 38.16
CA GLY A 1069 91.90 -9.99 38.88
C GLY A 1069 93.36 -9.69 38.61
N TYR A 1070 93.69 -8.41 38.49
CA TYR A 1070 95.05 -7.88 38.46
C TYR A 1070 95.27 -6.95 39.65
N PHE A 1071 96.26 -7.28 40.47
CA PHE A 1071 96.70 -6.47 41.61
C PHE A 1071 97.80 -5.50 41.15
N LEU A 1072 97.71 -4.22 41.55
CA LEU A 1072 98.59 -3.16 41.02
C LEU A 1072 99.82 -2.89 41.90
N GLU A 1073 99.66 -2.85 43.21
CA GLU A 1073 100.72 -2.44 44.15
C GLU A 1073 101.71 -3.59 44.40
N ASN A 1074 101.18 -4.82 44.38
CA ASN A 1074 101.95 -6.05 44.22
C ASN A 1074 101.51 -6.70 42.89
N PRO A 1075 102.26 -6.53 41.77
CA PRO A 1075 101.87 -7.03 40.46
C PRO A 1075 101.70 -8.56 40.37
N SER A 1076 100.48 -9.04 40.56
CA SER A 1076 100.07 -10.43 40.29
C SER A 1076 98.74 -10.49 39.54
N TRP A 1077 98.59 -11.56 38.74
CA TRP A 1077 97.32 -11.94 38.14
C TRP A 1077 96.76 -13.14 38.87
N ALA A 1078 95.50 -13.06 39.31
CA ALA A 1078 94.76 -14.19 39.86
C ALA A 1078 93.54 -14.48 38.98
N TYR A 1079 93.39 -15.74 38.58
CA TYR A 1079 92.30 -16.25 37.78
C TYR A 1079 91.57 -17.34 38.57
N SER A 1080 90.24 -17.35 38.52
CA SER A 1080 89.44 -18.48 38.98
C SER A 1080 88.35 -18.81 37.97
N ALA A 1081 88.04 -20.09 37.82
CA ALA A 1081 86.99 -20.58 36.95
C ALA A 1081 86.23 -21.73 37.63
N GLU A 1082 84.93 -21.81 37.39
CA GLU A 1082 84.03 -22.82 37.95
C GLU A 1082 82.97 -23.20 36.91
N VAL A 1083 82.83 -24.50 36.65
CA VAL A 1083 81.78 -25.11 35.83
C VAL A 1083 80.95 -26.02 36.70
N ARG A 1084 79.62 -25.92 36.63
CA ARG A 1084 78.69 -26.84 37.29
C ARG A 1084 77.68 -27.41 36.30
N GLN A 1085 77.35 -28.68 36.45
CA GLN A 1085 76.31 -29.35 35.67
C GLN A 1085 75.50 -30.29 36.58
N GLY A 1086 74.19 -30.12 36.61
CA GLY A 1086 73.30 -30.90 37.47
C GLY A 1086 71.85 -30.93 37.01
N VAL A 1087 70.98 -31.38 37.90
CA VAL A 1087 69.52 -31.34 37.73
C VAL A 1087 68.90 -30.77 39.00
N SER A 1088 68.22 -29.64 38.88
CA SER A 1088 67.48 -29.04 39.99
C SER A 1088 66.14 -29.74 40.16
N VAL A 1089 65.79 -30.05 41.41
CA VAL A 1089 64.53 -30.64 41.83
C VAL A 1089 63.83 -29.67 42.78
N ASN A 1090 62.63 -29.24 42.41
CA ASN A 1090 61.80 -28.32 43.18
C ASN A 1090 60.94 -29.12 44.15
N TYR A 1091 61.15 -28.94 45.46
CA TYR A 1091 60.44 -29.70 46.49
C TYR A 1091 59.06 -29.08 46.81
N LYS A 1092 59.01 -27.76 47.04
CA LYS A 1092 57.81 -27.02 47.49
C LYS A 1092 57.79 -25.53 47.10
N ASN A 1093 58.33 -25.15 45.94
CA ASN A 1093 58.52 -23.76 45.45
C ASN A 1093 59.41 -22.83 46.31
N PHE A 1094 59.59 -23.07 47.62
CA PHE A 1094 60.54 -22.33 48.47
C PHE A 1094 61.88 -23.05 48.66
N LEU A 1095 62.02 -24.29 48.19
CA LEU A 1095 63.21 -25.12 48.35
C LEU A 1095 63.51 -25.90 47.07
N VAL A 1096 64.70 -25.66 46.51
CA VAL A 1096 65.25 -26.36 45.35
C VAL A 1096 66.48 -27.15 45.79
N ILE A 1097 66.58 -28.41 45.35
CA ILE A 1097 67.71 -29.31 45.64
C ILE A 1097 68.35 -29.69 44.30
N THR A 1098 69.63 -29.38 44.12
CA THR A 1098 70.36 -29.58 42.86
C THR A 1098 71.60 -30.45 43.09
N PRO A 1099 71.48 -31.79 42.94
CA PRO A 1099 72.62 -32.66 42.73
C PRO A 1099 73.35 -32.28 41.44
N GLN A 1100 74.67 -32.16 41.52
CA GLN A 1100 75.51 -31.63 40.46
C GLN A 1100 76.93 -32.21 40.49
N LEU A 1101 77.58 -32.22 39.33
CA LEU A 1101 79.03 -32.28 39.21
C LEU A 1101 79.57 -30.84 39.14
N ILE A 1102 80.72 -30.62 39.76
CA ILE A 1102 81.46 -29.36 39.72
C ILE A 1102 82.91 -29.61 39.31
N VAL A 1103 83.46 -28.71 38.51
CA VAL A 1103 84.89 -28.61 38.19
C VAL A 1103 85.30 -27.16 38.40
N ASN A 1104 86.38 -26.93 39.15
CA ASN A 1104 86.85 -25.59 39.45
C ASN A 1104 88.37 -25.55 39.57
N GLY A 1105 88.94 -24.38 39.32
CA GLY A 1105 90.35 -24.15 39.49
C GLY A 1105 90.67 -22.68 39.76
N ARG A 1106 91.84 -22.49 40.36
CA ARG A 1106 92.48 -21.19 40.54
C ARG A 1106 93.88 -21.26 39.95
N TRP A 1107 94.31 -20.17 39.33
CA TRP A 1107 95.70 -19.98 38.94
C TRP A 1107 96.14 -18.57 39.30
N GLU A 1108 97.31 -18.43 39.93
CA GLU A 1108 97.91 -17.15 40.27
C GLU A 1108 99.31 -17.04 39.65
N ASN A 1109 99.72 -15.84 39.27
CA ASN A 1109 101.03 -15.62 38.65
C ASN A 1109 101.60 -14.22 39.01
N PRO A 1110 102.74 -14.13 39.70
CA PRO A 1110 103.45 -15.25 40.36
C PRO A 1110 102.58 -15.89 41.45
N ASP A 1111 102.82 -17.18 41.75
CA ASP A 1111 102.19 -17.88 42.88
C ASP A 1111 103.21 -18.12 44.01
N PRO A 1112 103.45 -17.13 44.89
CA PRO A 1112 104.40 -17.26 46.00
C PRO A 1112 103.88 -18.15 47.14
N SER A 1113 102.58 -18.47 47.15
CA SER A 1113 101.86 -19.01 48.31
C SER A 1113 101.26 -20.41 48.08
N SER A 1114 101.46 -20.97 46.88
CA SER A 1114 100.90 -22.24 46.41
C SER A 1114 99.37 -22.25 46.48
N VAL A 1115 98.75 -21.22 45.91
CA VAL A 1115 97.29 -21.01 45.90
C VAL A 1115 96.62 -21.47 44.61
N SER A 1116 97.40 -21.79 43.57
CA SER A 1116 96.90 -22.38 42.34
C SER A 1116 96.56 -23.85 42.55
N TYR A 1117 95.39 -24.28 42.08
CA TYR A 1117 94.94 -25.67 42.17
C TYR A 1117 93.85 -25.95 41.11
N SER A 1118 93.56 -27.22 40.84
CA SER A 1118 92.39 -27.62 40.06
C SER A 1118 91.78 -28.91 40.62
N GLU A 1119 90.46 -28.95 40.70
CA GLU A 1119 89.72 -30.03 41.35
C GLU A 1119 88.32 -30.20 40.73
N GLY A 1120 87.68 -31.33 41.02
CA GLY A 1120 86.28 -31.55 40.68
C GLY A 1120 85.64 -32.63 41.54
N GLY A 1121 84.34 -32.85 41.35
CA GLY A 1121 83.61 -33.90 42.06
C GLY A 1121 82.11 -33.67 42.16
N PRO A 1122 81.39 -34.55 42.89
CA PRO A 1122 79.96 -34.40 43.13
C PRO A 1122 79.67 -33.38 44.24
N GLY A 1123 78.50 -32.76 44.17
CA GLY A 1123 77.94 -31.93 45.22
C GLY A 1123 76.42 -31.81 45.15
N ILE A 1124 75.83 -31.24 46.20
CA ILE A 1124 74.41 -30.95 46.30
C ILE A 1124 74.26 -29.50 46.78
N LEU A 1125 73.58 -28.69 45.98
CA LEU A 1125 73.12 -27.35 46.36
C LEU A 1125 71.69 -27.43 46.88
N PHE A 1126 71.44 -26.86 48.05
CA PHE A 1126 70.11 -26.57 48.58
C PHE A 1126 69.91 -25.06 48.47
N THR A 1127 68.91 -24.59 47.73
CA THR A 1127 68.54 -23.17 47.64
C THR A 1127 67.19 -22.98 48.29
N HIS A 1128 67.17 -22.21 49.40
CA HIS A 1128 65.95 -21.80 50.09
C HIS A 1128 65.61 -20.34 49.74
N THR A 1129 64.43 -20.11 49.18
CA THR A 1129 63.97 -18.78 48.74
C THR A 1129 62.95 -18.23 49.74
N PHE A 1130 63.34 -17.20 50.50
CA PHE A 1130 62.43 -16.47 51.38
C PHE A 1130 61.50 -15.57 50.54
N ASN A 1131 60.28 -15.35 51.02
CA ASN A 1131 59.23 -14.63 50.28
C ASN A 1131 58.84 -15.26 48.92
N ALA A 1132 59.07 -16.58 48.71
CA ALA A 1132 58.71 -17.26 47.47
C ALA A 1132 57.24 -17.06 47.04
N ASP A 1133 56.33 -16.86 48.00
CA ASP A 1133 54.90 -16.64 47.75
C ASP A 1133 54.53 -15.18 47.43
N LYS A 1134 55.47 -14.22 47.47
CA LYS A 1134 55.20 -12.82 47.12
C LYS A 1134 55.27 -12.57 45.61
N GLU A 1135 54.53 -11.55 45.20
CA GLU A 1135 54.42 -11.11 43.80
C GLU A 1135 55.51 -10.11 43.39
N GLU A 1136 56.11 -9.41 44.35
CA GLU A 1136 57.32 -8.62 44.11
C GLU A 1136 58.51 -9.56 43.83
N GLY A 1137 59.18 -9.39 42.69
CA GLY A 1137 60.30 -10.25 42.24
C GLY A 1137 61.60 -10.19 43.06
N LYS A 1138 61.54 -9.76 44.32
CA LYS A 1138 62.68 -9.61 45.25
C LYS A 1138 62.94 -10.92 45.98
N GLN A 1139 63.68 -11.83 45.34
CA GLN A 1139 64.01 -13.15 45.89
C GLN A 1139 65.24 -13.11 46.80
N THR A 1140 65.02 -13.09 48.12
CA THR A 1140 66.07 -13.33 49.11
C THR A 1140 66.36 -14.83 49.18
N ASN A 1141 67.62 -15.24 49.03
CA ASN A 1141 68.00 -16.66 48.90
C ASN A 1141 69.06 -17.07 49.93
N LEU A 1142 68.90 -18.26 50.51
CA LEU A 1142 69.93 -18.96 51.30
C LEU A 1142 70.36 -20.23 50.54
N GLU A 1143 71.56 -20.20 50.00
CA GLU A 1143 72.24 -21.32 49.35
C GLU A 1143 73.11 -22.07 50.38
N LEU A 1144 72.89 -23.37 50.53
CA LEU A 1144 73.77 -24.28 51.28
C LEU A 1144 74.31 -25.34 50.32
N LEU A 1145 75.63 -25.41 50.18
CA LEU A 1145 76.31 -26.16 49.13
C LEU A 1145 77.33 -27.11 49.75
N LEU A 1146 77.00 -28.40 49.76
CA LEU A 1146 77.88 -29.47 50.21
C LEU A 1146 78.51 -30.15 48.99
N GLN A 1147 79.84 -30.28 48.99
CA GLN A 1147 80.61 -30.85 47.88
C GLN A 1147 81.64 -31.85 48.41
N TYR A 1148 81.99 -32.85 47.61
CA TYR A 1148 83.18 -33.68 47.81
C TYR A 1148 84.18 -33.39 46.70
N LYS A 1149 85.31 -32.77 47.04
CA LYS A 1149 86.35 -32.35 46.09
C LYS A 1149 87.41 -33.43 45.93
N ILE A 1150 87.81 -33.67 44.69
CA ILE A 1150 88.92 -34.51 44.28
C ILE A 1150 89.89 -33.63 43.48
N PRO A 1151 91.05 -33.26 44.06
CA PRO A 1151 92.10 -32.53 43.35
C PRO A 1151 92.68 -33.34 42.18
N PHE A 1152 93.00 -32.67 41.08
CA PHE A 1152 93.57 -33.32 39.89
C PHE A 1152 95.10 -33.48 39.96
N ASP A 1153 95.74 -32.89 40.97
CA ASP A 1153 97.17 -33.03 41.27
C ASP A 1153 97.52 -34.26 42.14
N GLY A 1154 96.51 -35.03 42.55
CA GLY A 1154 96.67 -36.24 43.38
C GLY A 1154 96.78 -35.98 44.88
N SER A 1155 96.54 -34.75 45.34
CA SER A 1155 96.48 -34.39 46.75
C SER A 1155 95.16 -34.83 47.44
N SER A 1156 95.00 -34.53 48.73
CA SER A 1156 93.92 -35.10 49.55
C SER A 1156 92.53 -34.55 49.19
N SER A 1157 91.63 -35.48 48.84
CA SER A 1157 90.21 -35.21 48.67
C SER A 1157 89.49 -34.95 50.01
N GLY A 1158 88.36 -34.24 49.96
CA GLY A 1158 87.62 -33.88 51.17
C GLY A 1158 86.30 -33.18 50.92
N PHE A 1159 85.52 -33.02 51.99
CA PHE A 1159 84.27 -32.26 51.94
C PHE A 1159 84.53 -30.76 52.00
N VAL A 1160 83.78 -30.00 51.20
CA VAL A 1160 83.68 -28.54 51.28
C VAL A 1160 82.24 -28.17 51.53
N LEU A 1161 82.00 -27.28 52.49
CA LEU A 1161 80.70 -26.68 52.74
C LEU A 1161 80.77 -25.18 52.40
N SER A 1162 79.75 -24.66 51.74
CA SER A 1162 79.59 -23.22 51.53
C SER A 1162 78.17 -22.82 51.85
N MET A 1163 78.01 -21.71 52.57
CA MET A 1163 76.72 -21.09 52.86
C MET A 1163 76.74 -19.66 52.32
N THR A 1164 75.74 -19.29 51.53
CA THR A 1164 75.62 -17.96 50.90
C THR A 1164 74.20 -17.45 51.07
N PHE A 1165 74.03 -16.33 51.75
CA PHE A 1165 72.78 -15.59 51.87
C PHE A 1165 72.83 -14.37 50.94
N ARG A 1166 71.83 -14.22 50.06
CA ARG A 1166 71.67 -13.08 49.14
C ARG A 1166 70.36 -12.36 49.43
N TYR A 1167 70.39 -11.02 49.42
CA TYR A 1167 69.23 -10.13 49.54
C TYR A 1167 69.28 -9.05 48.46
#